data_AF-A0A1N6KQK4-F1
#
_entry.id   AF-A0A1N6KQK4-F1
#
_cell.length_a   1.000
_cell.length_b   1.000
_cell.length_c   1.000
_cell.angle_alpha   90.00
_cell.angle_beta   90.00
_cell.angle_gamma   90.00
#
_symmetry.space_group_name_H-M   'P 1'
#
loop_
_entity.id
_entity.type
_entity.pdbx_description
1 polymer ?
#
loop_
_entity_poly.entity_id
_entity_poly.type
_entity_poly.pdbx_seq_one_letter_code
_entity_poly.pdbx_strand_id
1 'polypeptide(L)'
;MGGFYSSIQVRGEDHDAVRGVLERLARTDKDRYWVGPALGGWVGVYPSLHVQDSGVTHDLARSLRGELISLFVYDDDIFAYECYRDGQCVDRYNSRPDMFGLLPESAREPLRGRPEMFEHLATDPERFAQLRTRLAEQQSGPVVFASELLTLIAAALGIENVQTSYEYLIKGENDVEGWDRFVHIPDLRTEQARHHGIDKALQEEARRLLREGLLLAELGGRRSRAIPSPHWCPAPDGAGFLVAWAPAEFTSLEAVPLERCGPPWSAGPIATGLTIDPKVWQLAPSPSGRYLAIACTNSNPRGAAWDLVHRRCVARMPDGYSVLQVDFLPDESAMVCVASSLDEGVIGIVPLGPGEPRLIAFSRPNKRVAVHPAGGTLAVLDGRNRLSVLELTSGQVDRARFVGGIRPPIDLAYLLGPDYPRDWLTFDAETFEEVLRQREEELLRDHESQIRSQPAAQVESLMKESRARIGAAGRHARVALAETRSPGWLEEKAFSSEFVVQLAFDPAGERLFAATLLGVRVYRWHDVLAATGAMPPPALAVDLEPWFEETPEGPVSRNSFVAALTHDPERDRLLFGGQEGLVRYLDLADGRTGVLVEPPGRKPIGHLALSRDRTVLGVTSGPDINEEGPTRRAATIQFWDYSALCRRL
;
A
#
# COMPACT_ATOMS: atom_id res chain seq x y z
N MET A 1 -1.73 -17.98 0.62
CA MET A 1 -0.42 -17.31 0.43
C MET A 1 0.60 -18.42 0.48
N GLY A 2 1.36 -18.64 -0.59
CA GLY A 2 2.42 -19.65 -0.59
C GLY A 2 3.62 -19.20 0.24
N GLY A 3 4.45 -20.16 0.62
CA GLY A 3 5.68 -19.90 1.37
C GLY A 3 6.81 -19.40 0.47
N PHE A 4 7.64 -18.50 1.01
CA PHE A 4 8.89 -18.04 0.38
C PHE A 4 10.04 -18.41 1.30
N TYR A 5 10.76 -19.47 0.94
CA TYR A 5 11.86 -20.01 1.74
C TYR A 5 13.15 -19.91 0.95
N SER A 6 14.24 -19.51 1.62
CA SER A 6 15.53 -19.44 0.94
C SER A 6 16.68 -19.52 1.93
N SER A 7 17.62 -20.42 1.66
CA SER A 7 18.81 -20.60 2.48
C SER A 7 19.96 -21.18 1.67
N ILE A 8 21.18 -20.86 2.08
CA ILE A 8 22.42 -21.44 1.59
C ILE A 8 23.00 -22.28 2.74
N GLN A 9 23.22 -23.56 2.49
CA GLN A 9 23.63 -24.53 3.50
C GLN A 9 25.07 -24.94 3.23
N VAL A 10 25.98 -24.56 4.12
CA VAL A 10 27.42 -24.86 4.01
C VAL A 10 27.73 -26.08 4.87
N ARG A 11 28.31 -27.12 4.26
CA ARG A 11 28.68 -28.33 5.00
C ARG A 11 29.87 -28.07 5.92
N GLY A 12 29.72 -28.40 7.19
CA GLY A 12 30.77 -28.28 8.21
C GLY A 12 30.27 -27.67 9.51
N GLU A 13 31.18 -27.50 10.47
CA GLU A 13 30.91 -26.90 11.79
C GLU A 13 31.62 -25.54 11.96
N ASP A 14 32.40 -25.11 10.97
CA ASP A 14 33.19 -23.87 11.03
C ASP A 14 32.34 -22.64 10.73
N HIS A 15 31.46 -22.32 11.68
CA HIS A 15 30.61 -21.14 11.67
C HIS A 15 31.41 -19.84 11.46
N ASP A 16 32.59 -19.73 12.07
CA ASP A 16 33.41 -18.52 12.02
C ASP A 16 34.04 -18.29 10.64
N ALA A 17 34.42 -19.36 9.93
CA ALA A 17 34.87 -19.25 8.55
C ALA A 17 33.75 -18.74 7.63
N VAL A 18 32.53 -19.28 7.74
CA VAL A 18 31.36 -18.85 6.97
C VAL A 18 31.06 -17.38 7.24
N ARG A 19 30.95 -17.01 8.52
CA ARG A 19 30.75 -15.64 8.97
C ARG A 19 31.83 -14.69 8.42
N GLY A 20 33.10 -15.08 8.48
CA GLY A 20 34.21 -14.26 8.02
C GLY A 20 34.17 -13.96 6.51
N VAL A 21 33.63 -14.88 5.70
CA VAL A 21 33.39 -14.65 4.27
C VAL A 21 32.25 -13.65 4.08
N LEU A 22 31.11 -13.87 4.74
CA LEU A 22 29.93 -13.01 4.64
C LEU A 22 30.20 -11.58 5.11
N GLU A 23 31.00 -11.39 6.16
CA GLU A 23 31.43 -10.06 6.62
C GLU A 23 32.28 -9.31 5.58
N ARG A 24 32.95 -10.01 4.66
CA ARG A 24 33.65 -9.38 3.53
C ARG A 24 32.71 -9.07 2.37
N LEU A 25 31.77 -9.97 2.08
CA LEU A 25 30.75 -9.76 1.05
C LEU A 25 29.85 -8.57 1.40
N ALA A 26 29.32 -8.51 2.63
CA ALA A 26 28.47 -7.41 3.14
C ALA A 26 29.16 -6.02 3.15
N ARG A 27 30.49 -5.95 3.00
CA ARG A 27 31.20 -4.67 2.85
C ARG A 27 31.27 -4.19 1.41
N THR A 28 31.21 -5.14 0.47
CA THR A 28 31.35 -4.90 -0.96
C THR A 28 29.99 -4.68 -1.58
N ASP A 29 29.07 -5.57 -1.23
CA ASP A 29 27.68 -5.58 -1.66
C ASP A 29 26.84 -5.21 -0.45
N LYS A 30 25.79 -4.38 -0.62
CA LYS A 30 24.94 -3.91 0.49
C LYS A 30 24.03 -5.00 1.08
N ASP A 31 24.41 -6.26 0.89
CA ASP A 31 23.67 -7.44 1.27
C ASP A 31 23.72 -7.66 2.78
N ARG A 32 22.67 -8.27 3.29
CA ARG A 32 22.53 -8.64 4.70
C ARG A 32 22.32 -10.14 4.80
N TYR A 33 22.77 -10.73 5.90
CA TYR A 33 22.70 -12.17 6.11
C TYR A 33 22.34 -12.47 7.55
N TRP A 34 21.55 -13.52 7.75
CA TRP A 34 21.53 -14.25 9.01
C TRP A 34 22.37 -15.51 8.85
N VAL A 35 23.20 -15.81 9.86
CA VAL A 35 23.98 -17.06 9.93
C VAL A 35 23.51 -17.82 11.16
N GLY A 36 22.98 -19.02 10.93
CA GLY A 36 22.56 -19.93 11.99
C GLY A 36 23.73 -20.71 12.58
N PRO A 37 23.57 -21.33 13.75
CA PRO A 37 24.57 -22.24 14.31
C PRO A 37 24.77 -23.47 13.42
N ALA A 38 25.86 -24.19 13.61
CA ALA A 38 26.04 -25.50 12.98
C ALA A 38 25.02 -26.51 13.56
N LEU A 39 24.14 -27.03 12.72
CA LEU A 39 23.11 -28.03 13.05
C LEU A 39 23.16 -29.16 12.02
N GLY A 40 23.16 -30.41 12.47
CA GLY A 40 23.24 -31.57 11.55
C GLY A 40 24.50 -31.61 10.67
N GLY A 41 25.56 -30.88 11.05
CA GLY A 41 26.77 -30.70 10.24
C GLY A 41 26.63 -29.66 9.12
N TRP A 42 25.65 -28.76 9.21
CA TRP A 42 25.40 -27.67 8.27
C TRP A 42 25.34 -26.32 8.97
N VAL A 43 25.93 -25.30 8.36
CA VAL A 43 25.76 -23.89 8.75
C VAL A 43 24.79 -23.25 7.75
N GLY A 44 23.61 -22.86 8.23
CA GLY A 44 22.60 -22.18 7.43
C GLY A 44 22.90 -20.69 7.29
N VAL A 45 22.85 -20.18 6.06
CA VAL A 45 22.99 -18.77 5.71
C VAL A 45 21.72 -18.31 5.01
N TYR A 46 21.15 -17.19 5.46
CA TYR A 46 19.90 -16.64 4.95
C TYR A 46 20.17 -15.22 4.46
N PRO A 47 20.41 -15.02 3.16
CA PRO A 47 20.63 -13.70 2.59
C PRO A 47 19.34 -12.89 2.50
N SER A 48 19.44 -11.57 2.66
CA SER A 48 18.38 -10.62 2.42
C SER A 48 18.11 -10.49 0.94
N LEU A 49 16.84 -10.51 0.53
CA LEU A 49 16.37 -10.68 -0.84
C LEU A 49 16.41 -12.16 -1.26
N HIS A 50 15.29 -12.62 -1.81
CA HIS A 50 15.13 -13.95 -2.36
C HIS A 50 16.31 -14.29 -3.28
N VAL A 51 16.90 -15.49 -3.15
CA VAL A 51 18.11 -16.01 -3.84
C VAL A 51 17.93 -16.18 -5.36
N GLN A 52 17.16 -15.30 -6.00
CA GLN A 52 17.14 -15.16 -7.45
C GLN A 52 18.49 -14.66 -7.98
N ASP A 53 19.31 -14.01 -7.14
CA ASP A 53 20.70 -13.69 -7.49
C ASP A 53 21.66 -14.81 -7.02
N SER A 54 22.16 -15.58 -7.99
CA SER A 54 23.16 -16.64 -7.77
C SER A 54 24.54 -16.14 -7.28
N GLY A 55 24.77 -14.82 -7.28
CA GLY A 55 26.07 -14.22 -6.94
C GLY A 55 26.61 -14.63 -5.57
N VAL A 56 25.81 -14.45 -4.50
CA VAL A 56 26.23 -14.75 -3.11
C VAL A 56 26.58 -16.23 -2.94
N THR A 57 25.75 -17.13 -3.45
CA THR A 57 25.97 -18.58 -3.40
C THR A 57 27.30 -18.94 -4.05
N HIS A 58 27.56 -18.38 -5.24
CA HIS A 58 28.77 -18.62 -5.99
C HIS A 58 30.03 -18.07 -5.29
N ASP A 59 29.95 -16.88 -4.71
CA ASP A 59 31.07 -16.26 -4.01
C ASP A 59 31.40 -16.96 -2.68
N LEU A 60 30.38 -17.44 -1.96
CA LEU A 60 30.56 -18.32 -0.81
C LEU A 60 31.25 -19.62 -1.22
N ALA A 61 30.75 -20.29 -2.26
CA ALA A 61 31.31 -21.54 -2.73
C ALA A 61 32.77 -21.39 -3.18
N ARG A 62 33.14 -20.26 -3.82
CA ARG A 62 34.54 -19.99 -4.20
C ARG A 62 35.45 -19.72 -3.01
N SER A 63 34.91 -19.10 -1.96
CA SER A 63 35.67 -18.67 -0.79
C SER A 63 35.85 -19.79 0.24
N LEU A 64 34.90 -20.73 0.28
CA LEU A 64 34.86 -21.85 1.21
C LEU A 64 35.21 -23.14 0.48
N ARG A 65 36.03 -24.00 1.09
CA ARG A 65 36.27 -25.34 0.57
C ARG A 65 35.18 -26.28 1.08
N GLY A 66 34.84 -27.30 0.28
CA GLY A 66 33.80 -28.26 0.65
C GLY A 66 32.51 -28.10 -0.13
N GLU A 67 31.42 -28.54 0.49
CA GLU A 67 30.11 -28.72 -0.15
C GLU A 67 29.14 -27.64 0.31
N LEU A 68 28.35 -27.12 -0.61
CA LEU A 68 27.36 -26.08 -0.35
C LEU A 68 26.13 -26.34 -1.20
N ILE A 69 24.94 -26.22 -0.60
CA ILE A 69 23.67 -26.32 -1.32
C ILE A 69 22.81 -25.09 -1.05
N SER A 70 22.43 -24.38 -2.12
CA SER A 70 21.42 -23.32 -2.06
C SER A 70 20.05 -23.93 -2.30
N LEU A 71 19.08 -23.58 -1.46
CA LEU A 71 17.70 -24.07 -1.50
C LEU A 71 16.74 -22.90 -1.60
N PHE A 72 15.73 -23.03 -2.46
CA PHE A 72 14.78 -21.97 -2.74
C PHE A 72 13.37 -22.50 -3.00
N VAL A 73 12.37 -21.84 -2.41
CA VAL A 73 10.95 -22.02 -2.70
C VAL A 73 10.30 -20.67 -3.00
N TYR A 74 9.55 -20.59 -4.10
CA TYR A 74 8.81 -19.39 -4.52
C TYR A 74 7.31 -19.66 -4.54
N ASP A 75 6.57 -18.93 -3.70
CA ASP A 75 5.10 -19.00 -3.53
C ASP A 75 4.56 -20.43 -3.43
N ASP A 76 5.36 -21.35 -2.88
CA ASP A 76 5.07 -22.79 -2.82
C ASP A 76 4.85 -23.49 -4.18
N ASP A 77 5.13 -22.81 -5.30
CA ASP A 77 4.93 -23.28 -6.67
C ASP A 77 6.23 -23.75 -7.35
N ILE A 78 7.36 -23.17 -6.98
CA ILE A 78 8.68 -23.55 -7.50
C ILE A 78 9.56 -24.02 -6.36
N PHE A 79 10.20 -25.16 -6.53
CA PHE A 79 11.36 -25.58 -5.75
C PHE A 79 12.59 -25.58 -6.66
N ALA A 80 13.69 -24.98 -6.19
CA ALA A 80 14.96 -25.00 -6.89
C ALA A 80 16.13 -25.22 -5.92
N TYR A 81 17.21 -25.81 -6.44
CA TYR A 81 18.48 -25.87 -5.71
C TYR A 81 19.68 -25.68 -6.64
N GLU A 82 20.80 -25.26 -6.06
CA GLU A 82 22.12 -25.30 -6.69
C GLU A 82 23.11 -25.97 -5.74
N CYS A 83 23.83 -26.98 -6.22
CA CYS A 83 24.83 -27.70 -5.44
C CYS A 83 26.23 -27.34 -5.92
N TYR A 84 27.12 -27.06 -4.98
CA TYR A 84 28.50 -26.68 -5.21
C TYR A 84 29.46 -27.60 -4.46
N ARG A 85 30.57 -27.94 -5.11
CA ARG A 85 31.71 -28.66 -4.53
C ARG A 85 32.99 -27.91 -4.87
N ASP A 86 33.73 -27.51 -3.85
CA ASP A 86 35.03 -26.83 -3.97
C ASP A 86 34.98 -25.62 -4.94
N GLY A 87 33.92 -24.82 -4.83
CA GLY A 87 33.70 -23.62 -5.64
C GLY A 87 33.19 -23.85 -7.05
N GLN A 88 32.85 -25.08 -7.42
CA GLN A 88 32.24 -25.40 -8.71
C GLN A 88 30.79 -25.85 -8.53
N CYS A 89 29.88 -25.27 -9.31
CA CYS A 89 28.50 -25.73 -9.38
C CYS A 89 28.46 -27.09 -10.07
N VAL A 90 28.15 -28.14 -9.31
CA VAL A 90 28.12 -29.53 -9.80
C VAL A 90 26.71 -29.96 -10.23
N ASP A 91 25.67 -29.32 -9.72
CA ASP A 91 24.29 -29.63 -10.05
C ASP A 91 23.32 -28.45 -9.84
N ARG A 92 22.22 -28.42 -10.61
CA ARG A 92 21.12 -27.46 -10.47
C ARG A 92 19.79 -28.13 -10.74
N TYR A 93 18.76 -27.69 -10.04
CA TYR A 93 17.39 -28.15 -10.24
C TYR A 93 16.42 -26.98 -10.18
N ASN A 94 15.40 -27.00 -11.03
CA ASN A 94 14.24 -26.14 -10.93
C ASN A 94 13.01 -26.96 -11.31
N SER A 95 12.02 -27.06 -10.42
CA SER A 95 10.80 -27.83 -10.67
C SER A 95 9.95 -27.27 -11.80
N ARG A 96 10.09 -25.97 -12.11
CA ARG A 96 9.30 -25.27 -13.12
C ARG A 96 10.12 -24.17 -13.82
N PRO A 97 11.12 -24.56 -14.64
CA PRO A 97 12.05 -23.62 -15.26
C PRO A 97 11.38 -22.64 -16.23
N ASP A 98 10.19 -22.99 -16.73
CA ASP A 98 9.42 -22.16 -17.68
C ASP A 98 8.45 -21.16 -17.01
N MET A 99 8.39 -21.07 -15.66
CA MET A 99 7.39 -20.22 -14.98
C MET A 99 7.47 -18.75 -15.42
N PHE A 100 8.69 -18.23 -15.60
CA PHE A 100 8.93 -16.84 -16.01
C PHE A 100 9.13 -16.67 -17.52
N GLY A 101 8.81 -17.70 -18.31
CA GLY A 101 8.94 -17.71 -19.76
C GLY A 101 9.53 -19.02 -20.29
N LEU A 102 9.24 -19.34 -21.55
CA LEU A 102 9.72 -20.57 -22.17
C LEU A 102 11.24 -20.55 -22.34
N LEU A 103 11.92 -21.54 -21.76
CA LEU A 103 13.34 -21.78 -21.97
C LEU A 103 13.57 -22.75 -23.14
N PRO A 104 14.67 -22.58 -23.91
CA PRO A 104 15.09 -23.59 -24.87
C PRO A 104 15.56 -24.86 -24.16
N GLU A 105 15.46 -26.01 -24.83
CA GLU A 105 15.81 -27.31 -24.23
C GLU A 105 17.25 -27.37 -23.69
N SER A 106 18.18 -26.71 -24.38
CA SER A 106 19.59 -26.61 -23.95
C SER A 106 19.77 -25.87 -22.61
N ALA A 107 18.84 -24.98 -22.25
CA ALA A 107 18.82 -24.29 -20.95
C ALA A 107 18.02 -25.06 -19.89
N ARG A 108 17.13 -25.98 -20.29
CA ARG A 108 16.38 -26.85 -19.38
C ARG A 108 17.20 -28.03 -18.88
N GLU A 109 18.03 -28.62 -19.75
CA GLU A 109 18.81 -29.81 -19.43
C GLU A 109 19.63 -29.65 -18.13
N PRO A 110 20.35 -28.53 -17.89
CA PRO A 110 21.09 -28.34 -16.64
C PRO A 110 20.22 -28.12 -15.40
N LEU A 111 18.93 -27.78 -15.58
CA LEU A 111 17.97 -27.54 -14.50
C LEU A 111 17.19 -28.81 -14.13
N ARG A 112 17.57 -29.97 -14.70
CA ARG A 112 16.89 -31.22 -14.41
C ARG A 112 17.31 -31.86 -13.08
N GLY A 113 18.39 -31.40 -12.47
CA GLY A 113 18.95 -32.02 -11.28
C GLY A 113 19.55 -33.40 -11.55
N ARG A 114 20.64 -33.68 -10.85
CA ARG A 114 21.39 -34.93 -10.81
C ARG A 114 21.71 -35.21 -9.35
N PRO A 115 20.69 -35.56 -8.54
CA PRO A 115 20.85 -35.73 -7.10
C PRO A 115 21.98 -36.70 -6.72
N GLU A 116 22.29 -37.70 -7.54
CA GLU A 116 23.43 -38.60 -7.34
C GLU A 116 24.78 -37.86 -7.15
N MET A 117 24.91 -36.63 -7.65
CA MET A 117 26.11 -35.81 -7.49
C MET A 117 26.39 -35.43 -6.02
N PHE A 118 25.38 -35.47 -5.15
CA PHE A 118 25.50 -35.16 -3.72
C PHE A 118 24.95 -36.27 -2.80
N GLU A 119 24.84 -37.50 -3.30
CA GLU A 119 24.36 -38.66 -2.52
C GLU A 119 25.23 -38.98 -1.30
N HIS A 120 26.54 -38.71 -1.37
CA HIS A 120 27.46 -38.89 -0.24
C HIS A 120 27.19 -37.96 0.94
N LEU A 121 26.34 -36.93 0.76
CA LEU A 121 25.91 -36.02 1.82
C LEU A 121 24.66 -36.53 2.56
N ALA A 122 24.00 -37.57 2.04
CA ALA A 122 22.77 -38.09 2.63
C ALA A 122 23.02 -38.69 4.02
N THR A 123 22.21 -38.25 4.99
CA THR A 123 22.16 -38.83 6.33
C THR A 123 21.12 -39.94 6.44
N ASP A 124 20.13 -39.94 5.53
CA ASP A 124 19.07 -40.94 5.43
C ASP A 124 18.98 -41.47 3.97
N PRO A 125 19.57 -42.64 3.68
CA PRO A 125 19.55 -43.21 2.33
C PRO A 125 18.16 -43.53 1.79
N GLU A 126 17.19 -43.87 2.66
CA GLU A 126 15.83 -44.19 2.24
C GLU A 126 15.10 -42.92 1.79
N ARG A 127 15.18 -41.86 2.58
CA ARG A 127 14.65 -40.54 2.19
C ARG A 127 15.35 -39.97 0.96
N PHE A 128 16.66 -40.21 0.83
CA PHE A 128 17.39 -39.80 -0.37
C PHE A 128 16.89 -40.53 -1.63
N ALA A 129 16.63 -41.83 -1.54
CA ALA A 129 16.01 -42.57 -2.64
C ALA A 129 14.62 -42.00 -3.00
N GLN A 130 13.81 -41.64 -2.00
CA GLN A 130 12.51 -40.99 -2.21
C GLN A 130 12.66 -39.62 -2.89
N LEU A 131 13.63 -38.80 -2.47
CA LEU A 131 13.94 -37.51 -3.09
C LEU A 131 14.24 -37.68 -4.58
N ARG A 132 15.11 -38.63 -4.95
CA ARG A 132 15.46 -38.90 -6.36
C ARG A 132 14.23 -39.21 -7.20
N THR A 133 13.34 -40.07 -6.69
CA THR A 133 12.08 -40.39 -7.37
C THR A 133 11.20 -39.15 -7.54
N ARG A 134 11.03 -38.35 -6.48
CA ARG A 134 10.18 -37.15 -6.51
C ARG A 134 10.68 -36.07 -7.44
N LEU A 135 12.00 -35.80 -7.46
CA LEU A 135 12.58 -34.81 -8.36
C LEU A 135 12.35 -35.19 -9.83
N ALA A 136 12.45 -36.49 -10.16
CA ALA A 136 12.19 -37.00 -11.52
C ALA A 136 10.70 -36.93 -11.89
N GLU A 137 9.79 -37.29 -10.98
CA GLU A 137 8.33 -37.20 -11.19
C GLU A 137 7.88 -35.76 -11.47
N GLN A 138 8.40 -34.80 -10.71
CA GLN A 138 7.98 -33.39 -10.78
C GLN A 138 8.29 -32.71 -12.12
N GLN A 139 9.24 -33.22 -12.91
CA GLN A 139 9.52 -32.65 -14.24
C GLN A 139 8.45 -32.96 -15.28
N SER A 140 7.65 -34.00 -15.03
CA SER A 140 6.69 -34.53 -15.98
C SER A 140 5.25 -34.49 -15.46
N GLY A 141 5.05 -34.11 -14.19
CA GLY A 141 3.78 -34.23 -13.47
C GLY A 141 3.22 -32.91 -12.96
N PRO A 142 1.98 -32.90 -12.44
CA PRO A 142 1.41 -31.76 -11.74
C PRO A 142 2.23 -31.43 -10.48
N VAL A 143 2.35 -30.14 -10.20
CA VAL A 143 3.16 -29.60 -9.09
C VAL A 143 2.64 -30.12 -7.75
N VAL A 144 3.53 -30.72 -6.97
CA VAL A 144 3.35 -30.93 -5.52
C VAL A 144 3.78 -29.63 -4.84
N PHE A 145 3.18 -29.26 -3.70
CA PHE A 145 3.60 -28.08 -2.92
C PHE A 145 5.13 -28.06 -2.79
N ALA A 146 5.79 -27.02 -3.30
CA ALA A 146 7.25 -26.96 -3.43
C ALA A 146 7.97 -27.08 -2.07
N SER A 147 7.32 -26.64 -1.00
CA SER A 147 7.77 -26.81 0.39
C SER A 147 7.87 -28.27 0.84
N GLU A 148 7.12 -29.20 0.24
CA GLU A 148 7.27 -30.64 0.51
C GLU A 148 8.59 -31.17 -0.06
N LEU A 149 9.00 -30.74 -1.27
CA LEU A 149 10.31 -31.10 -1.84
C LEU A 149 11.45 -30.52 -1.01
N LEU A 150 11.30 -29.26 -0.54
CA LEU A 150 12.24 -28.63 0.37
C LEU A 150 12.39 -29.42 1.68
N THR A 151 11.27 -29.87 2.25
CA THR A 151 11.27 -30.70 3.47
C THR A 151 11.94 -32.04 3.23
N LEU A 152 11.67 -32.67 2.08
CA LEU A 152 12.22 -33.98 1.72
C LEU A 152 13.74 -33.92 1.51
N ILE A 153 14.26 -32.91 0.80
CA ILE A 153 15.71 -32.75 0.63
C ILE A 153 16.40 -32.46 1.96
N ALA A 154 15.83 -31.59 2.78
CA ALA A 154 16.38 -31.25 4.09
C ALA A 154 16.43 -32.48 5.00
N ALA A 155 15.34 -33.24 5.05
CA ALA A 155 15.24 -34.48 5.80
C ALA A 155 16.22 -35.58 5.31
N ALA A 156 16.50 -35.64 4.01
CA ALA A 156 17.47 -36.60 3.44
C ALA A 156 18.93 -36.23 3.75
N LEU A 157 19.23 -34.93 3.84
CA LEU A 157 20.58 -34.39 4.05
C LEU A 157 20.87 -34.01 5.51
N GLY A 158 19.87 -34.08 6.39
CA GLY A 158 19.98 -33.69 7.80
C GLY A 158 20.14 -32.17 7.98
N ILE A 159 19.48 -31.38 7.13
CA ILE A 159 19.52 -29.92 7.18
C ILE A 159 18.34 -29.42 8.02
N GLU A 160 18.62 -28.61 9.03
CA GLU A 160 17.61 -27.97 9.87
C GLU A 160 17.27 -26.55 9.37
N ASN A 161 16.15 -25.99 9.85
CA ASN A 161 15.74 -24.60 9.58
C ASN A 161 15.63 -24.23 8.08
N VAL A 162 15.19 -25.14 7.21
CA VAL A 162 15.04 -24.85 5.77
C VAL A 162 13.75 -24.09 5.44
N GLN A 163 12.70 -24.23 6.25
CA GLN A 163 11.40 -23.57 6.05
C GLN A 163 11.37 -22.16 6.66
N THR A 164 12.42 -21.39 6.42
CA THR A 164 12.49 -19.98 6.79
C THR A 164 13.25 -19.21 5.70
N SER A 165 13.38 -17.91 5.90
CA SER A 165 14.11 -16.99 5.02
C SER A 165 14.60 -15.82 5.85
N TYR A 166 15.51 -15.02 5.30
CA TYR A 166 15.94 -13.79 5.97
C TYR A 166 14.75 -12.93 6.37
N GLU A 167 13.75 -12.81 5.50
CA GLU A 167 12.53 -12.03 5.71
C GLU A 167 11.65 -12.59 6.83
N TYR A 168 11.64 -13.90 7.06
CA TYR A 168 10.88 -14.50 8.17
C TYR A 168 11.65 -14.40 9.50
N LEU A 169 12.97 -14.59 9.47
CA LEU A 169 13.85 -14.40 10.63
C LEU A 169 13.82 -12.96 11.14
N ILE A 170 13.92 -11.96 10.25
CA ILE A 170 13.78 -10.55 10.64
C ILE A 170 12.36 -10.23 11.13
N LYS A 171 11.36 -11.02 10.71
CA LYS A 171 9.99 -10.91 11.19
C LYS A 171 9.75 -11.50 12.59
N GLY A 172 10.78 -12.06 13.21
CA GLY A 172 10.72 -12.62 14.56
C GLY A 172 10.03 -13.98 14.60
N GLU A 173 10.19 -14.77 13.54
CA GLU A 173 9.91 -16.20 13.57
C GLU A 173 10.81 -16.85 14.62
N ASN A 174 10.21 -17.46 15.65
CA ASN A 174 10.92 -17.97 16.81
C ASN A 174 10.94 -19.51 16.87
N ASP A 175 10.26 -20.19 15.95
CA ASP A 175 10.25 -21.67 15.85
C ASP A 175 11.44 -22.18 15.01
N VAL A 176 12.60 -21.52 15.17
CA VAL A 176 13.85 -21.82 14.46
C VAL A 176 14.83 -22.40 15.47
N GLU A 177 15.35 -23.59 15.18
CA GLU A 177 16.27 -24.27 16.09
C GLU A 177 17.56 -23.46 16.28
N GLY A 178 17.91 -23.18 17.54
CA GLY A 178 19.11 -22.43 17.88
C GLY A 178 19.06 -20.94 17.53
N TRP A 179 17.86 -20.35 17.39
CA TRP A 179 17.64 -18.93 17.08
C TRP A 179 18.48 -17.95 17.92
N ASP A 180 18.67 -18.23 19.21
CA ASP A 180 19.48 -17.42 20.13
C ASP A 180 20.97 -17.33 19.76
N ARG A 181 21.44 -18.24 18.90
CA ARG A 181 22.81 -18.29 18.38
C ARG A 181 22.96 -17.72 16.97
N PHE A 182 21.88 -17.24 16.36
CA PHE A 182 21.95 -16.61 15.04
C PHE A 182 22.73 -15.29 15.10
N VAL A 183 23.52 -15.02 14.06
CA VAL A 183 24.30 -13.80 13.91
C VAL A 183 23.85 -13.06 12.67
N HIS A 184 23.49 -11.78 12.81
CA HIS A 184 23.21 -10.92 11.66
C HIS A 184 24.50 -10.25 11.16
N ILE A 185 24.67 -10.22 9.84
CA ILE A 185 25.81 -9.61 9.15
C ILE A 185 25.27 -8.62 8.10
N PRO A 186 25.67 -7.34 8.10
CA PRO A 186 26.49 -6.70 9.13
C PRO A 186 25.74 -6.60 10.46
N ASP A 187 26.46 -6.46 11.57
CA ASP A 187 25.84 -6.39 12.90
C ASP A 187 24.76 -5.29 13.01
N LEU A 188 23.52 -5.68 13.29
CA LEU A 188 22.39 -4.77 13.41
C LEU A 188 22.43 -3.89 14.65
N ARG A 189 23.28 -4.15 15.64
CA ARG A 189 23.25 -3.42 16.92
C ARG A 189 23.38 -1.91 16.75
N THR A 190 24.22 -1.44 15.82
CA THR A 190 24.37 -0.01 15.52
C THR A 190 23.10 0.57 14.89
N GLU A 191 22.52 -0.13 13.92
CA GLU A 191 21.26 0.27 13.27
C GLU A 191 20.09 0.26 14.27
N GLN A 192 19.98 -0.77 15.09
CA GLN A 192 19.00 -0.90 16.17
C GLN A 192 19.17 0.20 17.22
N ALA A 193 20.41 0.52 17.61
CA ALA A 193 20.69 1.63 18.53
C ALA A 193 20.31 2.98 17.90
N ARG A 194 20.56 3.18 16.60
CA ARG A 194 20.12 4.36 15.85
C ARG A 194 18.59 4.45 15.83
N HIS A 195 17.89 3.37 15.47
CA HIS A 195 16.42 3.34 15.48
C HIS A 195 15.87 3.58 16.89
N HIS A 196 16.44 2.97 17.92
CA HIS A 196 16.07 3.24 19.31
C HIS A 196 16.33 4.71 19.70
N GLY A 197 17.41 5.31 19.22
CA GLY A 197 17.71 6.73 19.42
C GLY A 197 16.69 7.65 18.76
N ILE A 198 16.32 7.37 17.50
CA ILE A 198 15.25 8.08 16.78
C ILE A 198 13.94 7.93 17.54
N ASP A 199 13.56 6.72 17.93
CA ASP A 199 12.35 6.41 18.67
C ASP A 199 12.27 7.20 19.98
N LYS A 200 13.38 7.23 20.71
CA LYS A 200 13.50 8.00 21.95
C LYS A 200 13.35 9.49 21.70
N ALA A 201 14.00 10.05 20.67
CA ALA A 201 13.88 11.45 20.31
C ALA A 201 12.44 11.83 19.92
N LEU A 202 11.77 10.98 19.14
CA LEU A 202 10.35 11.17 18.78
C LEU A 202 9.44 11.16 20.01
N GLN A 203 9.67 10.25 20.96
CA GLN A 203 8.92 10.22 22.22
C GLN A 203 9.20 11.44 23.10
N GLU A 204 10.45 11.91 23.16
CA GLU A 204 10.83 13.12 23.90
C GLU A 204 10.16 14.36 23.31
N GLU A 205 10.10 14.45 21.98
CA GLU A 205 9.41 15.52 21.27
C GLU A 205 7.89 15.49 21.51
N ALA A 206 7.25 14.32 21.39
CA ALA A 206 5.83 14.17 21.73
C ALA A 206 5.54 14.59 23.18
N ARG A 207 6.40 14.19 24.13
CA ARG A 207 6.29 14.62 25.54
C ARG A 207 6.49 16.14 25.71
N ARG A 208 7.36 16.77 24.92
CA ARG A 208 7.53 18.23 24.91
C ARG A 208 6.25 18.92 24.45
N LEU A 209 5.69 18.48 23.32
CA LEU A 209 4.45 19.02 22.75
C LEU A 209 3.24 18.84 23.69
N LEU A 210 3.17 17.71 24.42
CA LEU A 210 2.19 17.48 25.48
C LEU A 210 2.32 18.50 26.63
N ARG A 211 3.56 18.76 27.09
CA ARG A 211 3.81 19.76 28.16
C ARG A 211 3.48 21.18 27.73
N GLU A 212 3.66 21.50 26.45
CA GLU A 212 3.33 22.81 25.87
C GLU A 212 1.82 22.98 25.61
N GLY A 213 1.03 21.92 25.76
CA GLY A 213 -0.42 21.95 25.49
C GLY A 213 -0.76 22.02 24.00
N LEU A 214 0.19 21.77 23.11
CA LEU A 214 -0.08 21.71 21.67
C LEU A 214 -0.61 20.35 21.26
N LEU A 215 0.03 19.28 21.75
CA LEU A 215 -0.49 17.93 21.69
C LEU A 215 -1.30 17.70 22.96
N LEU A 216 -2.55 17.26 22.83
CA LEU A 216 -3.48 17.05 23.93
C LEU A 216 -3.47 15.59 24.39
N ALA A 217 -3.41 14.66 23.43
CA ALA A 217 -3.27 13.23 23.67
C ALA A 217 -2.73 12.51 22.43
N GLU A 218 -2.11 11.36 22.65
CA GLU A 218 -1.72 10.40 21.61
C GLU A 218 -2.19 9.01 22.03
N LEU A 219 -2.88 8.31 21.12
CA LEU A 219 -3.39 6.96 21.31
C LEU A 219 -2.81 6.02 20.26
N GLY A 220 -2.63 4.75 20.62
CA GLY A 220 -2.11 3.71 19.70
C GLY A 220 -0.59 3.56 19.75
N GLY A 221 0.02 3.22 18.60
CA GLY A 221 1.48 3.13 18.45
C GLY A 221 2.16 1.97 19.19
N ARG A 222 1.41 1.08 19.84
CA ARG A 222 1.97 -0.13 20.46
C ARG A 222 2.29 -1.17 19.39
N ARG A 223 3.43 -1.85 19.53
CA ARG A 223 3.75 -3.03 18.72
C ARG A 223 2.78 -4.15 19.11
N SER A 224 2.03 -4.66 18.13
CA SER A 224 1.10 -5.77 18.28
C SER A 224 1.17 -6.64 17.03
N ARG A 225 1.02 -7.96 17.19
CA ARG A 225 0.97 -8.91 16.04
C ARG A 225 -0.22 -8.61 15.13
N ALA A 226 -1.37 -8.28 15.71
CA ALA A 226 -2.48 -7.70 14.98
C ALA A 226 -2.38 -6.18 15.10
N ILE A 227 -2.10 -5.47 14.00
CA ILE A 227 -2.05 -4.02 13.99
C ILE A 227 -3.49 -3.50 13.97
N PRO A 228 -4.01 -2.90 15.04
CA PRO A 228 -5.33 -2.29 14.97
C PRO A 228 -5.27 -0.99 14.16
N SER A 229 -6.24 -0.80 13.28
CA SER A 229 -6.52 0.41 12.55
C SER A 229 -7.57 1.25 13.31
N PRO A 230 -7.28 2.52 13.61
CA PRO A 230 -8.25 3.39 14.25
C PRO A 230 -9.27 3.90 13.23
N HIS A 231 -10.54 3.81 13.59
CA HIS A 231 -11.65 4.49 12.91
C HIS A 231 -12.27 5.45 13.90
N TRP A 232 -12.37 6.72 13.54
CA TRP A 232 -12.85 7.75 14.47
C TRP A 232 -13.54 8.88 13.76
N CYS A 233 -14.33 9.64 14.51
CA CYS A 233 -14.99 10.85 14.03
C CYS A 233 -15.24 11.83 15.18
N PRO A 234 -15.60 13.10 14.90
CA PRO A 234 -15.95 14.06 15.95
C PRO A 234 -17.09 13.55 16.84
N ALA A 235 -16.96 13.74 18.15
CA ALA A 235 -17.97 13.36 19.12
C ALA A 235 -19.08 14.44 19.23
N PRO A 236 -20.30 14.07 19.65
CA PRO A 236 -21.44 15.00 19.71
C PRO A 236 -21.28 16.15 20.72
N ASP A 237 -20.43 15.98 21.72
CA ASP A 237 -20.29 16.87 22.88
C ASP A 237 -19.32 18.04 22.67
N GLY A 238 -18.92 18.31 21.43
CA GLY A 238 -18.12 19.48 21.07
C GLY A 238 -16.64 19.15 20.92
N ALA A 239 -15.95 18.95 22.04
CA ALA A 239 -14.48 18.98 22.13
C ALA A 239 -13.79 17.60 22.05
N GLY A 240 -14.47 16.55 21.59
CA GLY A 240 -13.96 15.17 21.60
C GLY A 240 -14.17 14.41 20.29
N PHE A 241 -13.81 13.13 20.33
CA PHE A 241 -13.92 12.18 19.22
C PHE A 241 -14.43 10.83 19.70
N LEU A 242 -15.20 10.16 18.85
CA LEU A 242 -15.54 8.75 19.01
C LEU A 242 -14.48 7.92 18.29
N VAL A 243 -13.95 6.89 18.92
CA VAL A 243 -12.84 6.07 18.42
C VAL A 243 -13.16 4.59 18.58
N ALA A 244 -12.87 3.81 17.54
CA ALA A 244 -12.89 2.35 17.57
C ALA A 244 -11.59 1.81 16.94
N TRP A 245 -11.06 0.74 17.53
CA TRP A 245 -9.83 0.09 17.08
C TRP A 245 -10.16 -1.25 16.42
N ALA A 246 -10.22 -1.26 15.09
CA ALA A 246 -10.53 -2.45 14.29
C ALA A 246 -9.26 -3.21 13.91
N PRO A 247 -9.24 -4.55 13.84
CA PRO A 247 -8.07 -5.29 13.34
C PRO A 247 -7.85 -5.02 11.84
N ALA A 248 -6.64 -4.62 11.44
CA ALA A 248 -6.35 -4.24 10.05
C ALA A 248 -6.58 -5.36 9.03
N GLU A 249 -6.42 -6.62 9.42
CA GLU A 249 -6.57 -7.78 8.54
C GLU A 249 -8.00 -8.33 8.48
N PHE A 250 -8.96 -7.70 9.16
CA PHE A 250 -10.35 -8.17 9.25
C PHE A 250 -10.50 -9.63 9.70
N THR A 251 -9.50 -10.12 10.45
CA THR A 251 -9.38 -11.52 10.89
C THR A 251 -10.26 -11.86 12.08
N SER A 252 -10.68 -10.86 12.86
CA SER A 252 -11.60 -11.05 13.98
C SER A 252 -13.06 -10.84 13.56
N LEU A 253 -13.96 -11.62 14.17
CA LEU A 253 -15.41 -11.43 14.12
C LEU A 253 -15.96 -10.78 15.40
N GLU A 254 -15.11 -10.51 16.39
CA GLU A 254 -15.52 -9.91 17.65
C GLU A 254 -15.84 -8.44 17.48
N ALA A 255 -16.98 -8.00 18.02
CA ALA A 255 -17.38 -6.60 18.00
C ALA A 255 -16.36 -5.75 18.78
N VAL A 256 -16.01 -4.59 18.22
CA VAL A 256 -15.03 -3.68 18.82
C VAL A 256 -15.73 -2.58 19.63
N PRO A 257 -15.24 -2.22 20.82
CA PRO A 257 -15.84 -1.17 21.62
C PRO A 257 -15.68 0.20 20.94
N LEU A 258 -16.72 1.03 21.03
CA LEU A 258 -16.67 2.44 20.68
C LEU A 258 -16.40 3.26 21.94
N GLU A 259 -15.32 4.05 21.91
CA GLU A 259 -14.85 4.85 23.03
C GLU A 259 -14.93 6.34 22.71
N ARG A 260 -15.10 7.19 23.72
CA ARG A 260 -15.05 8.64 23.62
C ARG A 260 -13.72 9.14 24.14
N CYS A 261 -12.96 9.83 23.30
CA CYS A 261 -11.73 10.53 23.66
C CYS A 261 -11.99 12.04 23.68
N GLY A 262 -11.68 12.72 24.78
CA GLY A 262 -11.95 14.16 24.89
C GLY A 262 -11.50 14.71 26.24
N PRO A 263 -11.77 16.00 26.53
CA PRO A 263 -11.38 16.62 27.79
C PRO A 263 -12.05 15.95 29.01
N PRO A 264 -11.35 15.90 30.17
CA PRO A 264 -9.91 16.17 30.30
C PRO A 264 -9.10 15.05 29.61
N TRP A 265 -8.21 15.42 28.67
CA TRP A 265 -7.48 14.47 27.81
C TRP A 265 -6.58 13.51 28.59
N SER A 266 -6.20 13.87 29.81
CA SER A 266 -5.43 13.04 30.74
C SER A 266 -6.22 11.86 31.33
N ALA A 267 -7.56 11.86 31.25
CA ALA A 267 -8.39 10.79 31.80
C ALA A 267 -8.45 9.54 30.89
N GLY A 268 -7.97 9.64 29.64
CA GLY A 268 -8.04 8.56 28.66
C GLY A 268 -9.44 8.36 28.06
N PRO A 269 -9.60 7.33 27.20
CA PRO A 269 -10.87 7.01 26.55
C PRO A 269 -11.95 6.56 27.54
N ILE A 270 -13.19 6.95 27.29
CA ILE A 270 -14.37 6.55 28.08
C ILE A 270 -15.25 5.66 27.23
N ALA A 271 -15.59 4.46 27.73
CA ALA A 271 -16.48 3.55 27.01
C ALA A 271 -17.86 4.18 26.80
N THR A 272 -18.37 4.14 25.56
CA THR A 272 -19.72 4.64 25.25
C THR A 272 -20.82 3.63 25.60
N GLY A 273 -20.43 2.37 25.81
CA GLY A 273 -21.34 1.22 25.95
C GLY A 273 -21.87 0.70 24.61
N LEU A 274 -21.40 1.24 23.48
CA LEU A 274 -21.67 0.71 22.15
C LEU A 274 -20.51 -0.15 21.68
N THR A 275 -20.84 -1.21 20.93
CA THR A 275 -19.90 -2.02 20.19
C THR A 275 -20.26 -1.98 18.72
N ILE A 276 -19.26 -1.97 17.85
CA ILE A 276 -19.43 -1.90 16.40
C ILE A 276 -18.77 -3.10 15.73
N ASP A 277 -19.06 -3.33 14.46
CA ASP A 277 -18.49 -4.42 13.69
C ASP A 277 -16.96 -4.25 13.56
N PRO A 278 -16.14 -5.31 13.72
CA PRO A 278 -14.69 -5.22 13.57
C PRO A 278 -14.23 -4.87 12.16
N LYS A 279 -15.12 -4.91 11.16
CA LYS A 279 -14.84 -4.53 9.77
C LYS A 279 -15.31 -3.14 9.42
N VAL A 280 -15.44 -2.28 10.42
CA VAL A 280 -15.66 -0.85 10.22
C VAL A 280 -14.61 -0.29 9.27
N TRP A 281 -15.08 0.51 8.34
CA TRP A 281 -14.27 1.22 7.36
C TRP A 281 -14.34 2.73 7.59
N GLN A 282 -15.53 3.23 7.96
CA GLN A 282 -15.74 4.64 8.24
C GLN A 282 -16.77 4.84 9.36
N LEU A 283 -16.54 5.88 10.16
CA LEU A 283 -17.50 6.47 11.08
C LEU A 283 -17.86 7.88 10.59
N ALA A 284 -19.14 8.21 10.53
CA ALA A 284 -19.61 9.54 10.17
C ALA A 284 -20.67 10.02 11.19
N PRO A 285 -20.48 11.15 11.88
CA PRO A 285 -21.46 11.69 12.80
C PRO A 285 -22.49 12.52 12.01
N SER A 286 -23.72 12.53 12.48
CA SER A 286 -24.76 13.35 11.87
C SER A 286 -24.57 14.85 12.17
N PRO A 287 -25.14 15.77 11.36
CA PRO A 287 -25.09 17.20 11.58
C PRO A 287 -25.44 17.69 12.99
N SER A 288 -26.36 17.05 13.71
CA SER A 288 -26.71 17.35 15.11
C SER A 288 -25.84 16.60 16.12
N GLY A 289 -25.14 15.55 15.69
CA GLY A 289 -24.38 14.63 16.53
C GLY A 289 -25.25 13.58 17.22
N ARG A 290 -26.57 13.55 16.96
CA ARG A 290 -27.46 12.55 17.55
C ARG A 290 -27.20 11.15 16.99
N TYR A 291 -26.90 11.05 15.70
CA TYR A 291 -26.72 9.77 15.02
C TYR A 291 -25.26 9.53 14.62
N LEU A 292 -24.89 8.25 14.55
CA LEU A 292 -23.61 7.78 14.04
C LEU A 292 -23.86 6.78 12.91
N ALA A 293 -23.40 7.10 11.71
CA ALA A 293 -23.36 6.17 10.60
C ALA A 293 -22.05 5.39 10.61
N ILE A 294 -22.13 4.11 10.28
CA ILE A 294 -21.01 3.17 10.23
C ILE A 294 -21.03 2.48 8.88
N ALA A 295 -19.92 2.56 8.14
CA ALA A 295 -19.67 1.75 6.96
C ALA A 295 -18.83 0.53 7.34
N CYS A 296 -19.21 -0.66 6.90
CA CYS A 296 -18.44 -1.89 7.07
C CYS A 296 -18.18 -2.58 5.72
N THR A 297 -16.98 -3.14 5.55
CA THR A 297 -16.59 -3.89 4.36
C THR A 297 -16.49 -5.39 4.66
N ASN A 298 -16.78 -6.24 3.66
CA ASN A 298 -16.61 -7.71 3.68
C ASN A 298 -17.51 -8.56 4.62
N SER A 299 -17.79 -9.80 4.19
CA SER A 299 -18.57 -10.92 4.81
C SER A 299 -19.99 -10.66 5.31
N ASN A 300 -20.30 -9.43 5.74
CA ASN A 300 -21.62 -8.97 6.10
C ASN A 300 -21.67 -7.45 5.92
N PRO A 301 -21.40 -6.95 4.70
CA PRO A 301 -21.17 -5.54 4.52
C PRO A 301 -22.46 -4.76 4.77
N ARG A 302 -22.37 -3.81 5.69
CA ARG A 302 -23.53 -3.13 6.28
C ARG A 302 -23.20 -1.67 6.46
N GLY A 303 -24.01 -0.81 5.86
CA GLY A 303 -24.16 0.58 6.28
C GLY A 303 -25.25 0.63 7.35
N ALA A 304 -24.98 1.20 8.51
CA ALA A 304 -25.97 1.32 9.57
C ALA A 304 -25.87 2.66 10.30
N ALA A 305 -27.02 3.24 10.63
CA ALA A 305 -27.11 4.42 11.48
C ALA A 305 -27.59 4.05 12.89
N TRP A 306 -26.91 4.58 13.89
CA TRP A 306 -27.19 4.37 15.31
C TRP A 306 -27.64 5.67 15.96
N ASP A 307 -28.72 5.63 16.74
CA ASP A 307 -29.09 6.71 17.65
C ASP A 307 -28.22 6.59 18.91
N LEU A 308 -27.32 7.55 19.12
CA LEU A 308 -26.34 7.53 20.22
C LEU A 308 -27.00 7.75 21.59
N VAL A 309 -28.16 8.43 21.62
CA VAL A 309 -28.92 8.68 22.86
C VAL A 309 -29.63 7.39 23.30
N HIS A 310 -30.32 6.74 22.37
CA HIS A 310 -31.09 5.52 22.64
C HIS A 310 -30.28 4.22 22.48
N ARG A 311 -29.04 4.32 22.01
CA ARG A 311 -28.10 3.20 21.79
C ARG A 311 -28.69 2.07 20.95
N ARG A 312 -29.37 2.43 19.86
CA ARG A 312 -30.00 1.46 18.96
C ARG A 312 -29.77 1.79 17.50
N CYS A 313 -29.68 0.76 16.68
CA CYS A 313 -29.68 0.88 15.22
C CYS A 313 -31.06 1.41 14.78
N VAL A 314 -31.09 2.51 14.04
CA VAL A 314 -32.33 3.15 13.54
C VAL A 314 -32.51 3.01 12.03
N ALA A 315 -31.42 2.81 11.29
CA ALA A 315 -31.47 2.58 9.85
C ALA A 315 -30.38 1.59 9.42
N ARG A 316 -30.64 0.85 8.33
CA ARG A 316 -29.69 -0.12 7.78
C ARG A 316 -29.82 -0.21 6.26
N MET A 317 -28.69 -0.18 5.58
CA MET A 317 -28.59 -0.48 4.16
C MET A 317 -28.98 -1.95 3.91
N PRO A 318 -29.74 -2.28 2.85
CA PRO A 318 -30.02 -3.66 2.49
C PRO A 318 -28.75 -4.51 2.36
N ASP A 319 -28.84 -5.78 2.74
CA ASP A 319 -27.72 -6.73 2.63
C ASP A 319 -27.32 -6.94 1.15
N GLY A 320 -26.08 -7.41 0.92
CA GLY A 320 -25.57 -7.74 -0.42
C GLY A 320 -24.64 -6.69 -1.05
N TYR A 321 -24.32 -5.61 -0.34
CA TYR A 321 -23.49 -4.52 -0.86
C TYR A 321 -22.32 -4.17 0.06
N SER A 322 -21.11 -4.09 -0.47
CA SER A 322 -19.94 -3.54 0.23
C SER A 322 -20.07 -2.03 0.41
N VAL A 323 -20.28 -1.55 1.64
CA VAL A 323 -20.43 -0.12 1.93
C VAL A 323 -19.05 0.49 2.19
N LEU A 324 -18.62 1.37 1.28
CA LEU A 324 -17.30 2.01 1.27
C LEU A 324 -17.29 3.39 1.92
N GLN A 325 -18.45 4.07 1.95
CA GLN A 325 -18.60 5.36 2.61
C GLN A 325 -20.02 5.52 3.13
N VAL A 326 -20.16 6.24 4.24
CA VAL A 326 -21.46 6.70 4.78
C VAL A 326 -21.40 8.19 5.09
N ASP A 327 -22.56 8.84 4.99
CA ASP A 327 -22.77 10.24 5.36
C ASP A 327 -24.25 10.46 5.73
N PHE A 328 -24.65 11.68 6.08
CA PHE A 328 -26.03 12.06 6.36
C PHE A 328 -26.52 13.16 5.43
N LEU A 329 -27.82 13.16 5.15
CA LEU A 329 -28.47 14.36 4.64
C LEU A 329 -28.41 15.49 5.69
N PRO A 330 -28.33 16.76 5.28
CA PRO A 330 -28.17 17.89 6.20
C PRO A 330 -29.31 18.03 7.22
N ASP A 331 -30.52 17.59 6.86
CA ASP A 331 -31.71 17.60 7.69
C ASP A 331 -31.87 16.34 8.57
N GLU A 332 -30.92 15.41 8.49
CA GLU A 332 -30.93 14.12 9.17
C GLU A 332 -32.14 13.24 8.86
N SER A 333 -32.79 13.45 7.71
CA SER A 333 -33.91 12.60 7.29
C SER A 333 -33.45 11.20 6.85
N ALA A 334 -32.23 11.10 6.32
CA ALA A 334 -31.66 9.84 5.83
C ALA A 334 -30.12 9.78 5.99
N MET A 335 -29.62 8.56 6.04
CA MET A 335 -28.21 8.22 5.84
C MET A 335 -27.95 7.97 4.36
N VAL A 336 -26.85 8.49 3.83
CA VAL A 336 -26.34 8.23 2.48
C VAL A 336 -25.27 7.15 2.58
N CYS A 337 -25.37 6.11 1.74
CA CYS A 337 -24.38 5.03 1.66
C CYS A 337 -23.79 4.97 0.24
N VAL A 338 -22.47 4.96 0.14
CA VAL A 338 -21.75 4.58 -1.08
C VAL A 338 -21.45 3.09 -0.98
N ALA A 339 -22.08 2.33 -1.85
CA ALA A 339 -21.97 0.89 -1.93
C ALA A 339 -21.41 0.48 -3.30
N SER A 340 -20.77 -0.69 -3.35
CA SER A 340 -20.41 -1.32 -4.61
C SER A 340 -20.53 -2.84 -4.56
N SER A 341 -20.87 -3.42 -5.71
CA SER A 341 -20.53 -4.80 -6.06
C SER A 341 -19.19 -4.80 -6.82
N LEU A 342 -18.80 -5.95 -7.39
CA LEU A 342 -17.59 -6.03 -8.23
C LEU A 342 -17.69 -5.12 -9.47
N ASP A 343 -18.86 -5.07 -10.10
CA ASP A 343 -19.05 -4.44 -11.41
C ASP A 343 -19.92 -3.16 -11.35
N GLU A 344 -20.69 -2.97 -10.29
CA GLU A 344 -21.68 -1.89 -10.20
C GLU A 344 -21.54 -1.08 -8.90
N GLY A 345 -21.91 0.19 -8.99
CA GLY A 345 -21.97 1.09 -7.85
C GLY A 345 -23.42 1.33 -7.46
N VAL A 346 -23.67 1.51 -6.17
CA VAL A 346 -25.00 1.87 -5.66
C VAL A 346 -24.86 3.03 -4.68
N ILE A 347 -25.71 4.04 -4.84
CA ILE A 347 -25.93 5.04 -3.82
C ILE A 347 -27.25 4.70 -3.11
N GLY A 348 -27.15 4.39 -1.82
CA GLY A 348 -28.31 4.13 -0.96
C GLY A 348 -28.71 5.37 -0.18
N ILE A 349 -29.97 5.78 -0.28
CA ILE A 349 -30.57 6.79 0.59
C ILE A 349 -31.48 6.05 1.56
N VAL A 350 -31.03 5.92 2.81
CA VAL A 350 -31.65 5.07 3.84
C VAL A 350 -32.32 5.97 4.88
N PRO A 351 -33.66 6.07 4.91
CA PRO A 351 -34.38 6.91 5.88
C PRO A 351 -34.02 6.53 7.33
N LEU A 352 -33.90 7.52 8.21
CA LEU A 352 -33.74 7.28 9.65
C LEU A 352 -35.07 6.98 10.36
N GLY A 353 -36.18 7.26 9.70
CA GLY A 353 -37.55 6.97 10.14
C GLY A 353 -38.21 5.85 9.34
N PRO A 354 -39.54 5.69 9.45
CA PRO A 354 -40.27 4.73 8.62
C PRO A 354 -40.13 5.10 7.13
N GLY A 355 -39.71 4.14 6.32
CA GLY A 355 -39.52 4.31 4.89
C GLY A 355 -38.65 3.21 4.32
N GLU A 356 -38.81 2.92 3.03
CA GLU A 356 -37.94 1.97 2.35
C GLU A 356 -36.67 2.68 1.85
N PRO A 357 -35.50 2.02 1.91
CA PRO A 357 -34.28 2.55 1.32
C PRO A 357 -34.44 2.75 -0.19
N ARG A 358 -33.99 3.90 -0.70
CA ARG A 358 -33.92 4.16 -2.14
C ARG A 358 -32.52 3.81 -2.64
N LEU A 359 -32.43 2.88 -3.59
CA LEU A 359 -31.18 2.45 -4.20
C LEU A 359 -31.06 3.03 -5.62
N ILE A 360 -29.94 3.70 -5.89
CA ILE A 360 -29.66 4.32 -7.19
C ILE A 360 -28.41 3.65 -7.76
N ALA A 361 -28.62 2.89 -8.84
CA ALA A 361 -27.56 2.14 -9.50
C ALA A 361 -26.71 3.02 -10.42
N PHE A 362 -25.41 2.71 -10.45
CA PHE A 362 -24.41 3.27 -11.34
C PHE A 362 -23.77 2.10 -12.09
N SER A 363 -23.48 2.30 -13.36
CA SER A 363 -22.88 1.28 -14.23
C SER A 363 -21.44 0.90 -13.87
N ARG A 364 -20.89 1.49 -12.80
CA ARG A 364 -19.52 1.28 -12.31
C ARG A 364 -19.49 1.41 -10.79
N PRO A 365 -18.54 0.74 -10.11
CA PRO A 365 -18.36 0.90 -8.67
C PRO A 365 -18.19 2.37 -8.29
N ASN A 366 -18.95 2.85 -7.31
CA ASN A 366 -18.78 4.21 -6.79
C ASN A 366 -17.68 4.21 -5.73
N LYS A 367 -16.85 5.25 -5.72
CA LYS A 367 -15.75 5.37 -4.77
C LYS A 367 -16.06 6.32 -3.62
N ARG A 368 -16.62 7.49 -3.93
CA ARG A 368 -16.82 8.57 -2.97
C ARG A 368 -18.07 9.38 -3.29
N VAL A 369 -18.60 10.02 -2.26
CA VAL A 369 -19.68 11.01 -2.39
C VAL A 369 -19.39 12.23 -1.52
N ALA A 370 -19.93 13.38 -1.90
CA ALA A 370 -20.12 14.51 -1.00
C ALA A 370 -21.57 14.97 -1.06
N VAL A 371 -22.19 15.12 0.11
CA VAL A 371 -23.56 15.61 0.24
C VAL A 371 -23.56 17.13 0.16
N HIS A 372 -24.35 17.69 -0.76
CA HIS A 372 -24.50 19.14 -0.84
C HIS A 372 -25.28 19.65 0.39
N PRO A 373 -24.87 20.74 1.06
CA PRO A 373 -25.52 21.23 2.30
C PRO A 373 -26.99 21.64 2.15
N ALA A 374 -27.44 21.96 0.94
CA ALA A 374 -28.85 22.20 0.65
C ALA A 374 -29.71 20.92 0.62
N GLY A 375 -29.10 19.72 0.67
CA GLY A 375 -29.79 18.43 0.77
C GLY A 375 -30.47 17.92 -0.50
N GLY A 376 -30.43 18.66 -1.61
CA GLY A 376 -31.07 18.28 -2.88
C GLY A 376 -30.17 17.49 -3.85
N THR A 377 -28.85 17.53 -3.68
CA THR A 377 -27.90 16.94 -4.63
C THR A 377 -26.70 16.29 -3.95
N LEU A 378 -26.06 15.36 -4.67
CA LEU A 378 -24.82 14.70 -4.30
C LEU A 378 -23.79 14.87 -5.42
N ALA A 379 -22.52 15.10 -5.08
CA ALA A 379 -21.40 14.91 -5.99
C ALA A 379 -20.88 13.48 -5.83
N VAL A 380 -20.92 12.67 -6.89
CA VAL A 380 -20.60 11.23 -6.87
C VAL A 380 -19.39 10.95 -7.74
N LEU A 381 -18.39 10.24 -7.19
CA LEU A 381 -17.24 9.75 -7.95
C LEU A 381 -17.36 8.26 -8.24
N ASP A 382 -17.20 7.91 -9.52
CA ASP A 382 -17.15 6.52 -9.96
C ASP A 382 -15.74 5.90 -9.86
N GLY A 383 -15.64 4.61 -10.21
CA GLY A 383 -14.39 3.84 -10.16
C GLY A 383 -13.28 4.39 -11.06
N ARG A 384 -13.63 5.26 -12.02
CA ARG A 384 -12.71 5.94 -12.93
C ARG A 384 -12.43 7.40 -12.53
N ASN A 385 -12.85 7.78 -11.32
CA ASN A 385 -12.74 9.13 -10.74
C ASN A 385 -13.48 10.19 -11.55
N ARG A 386 -14.56 9.82 -12.25
CA ARG A 386 -15.41 10.80 -12.93
C ARG A 386 -16.48 11.29 -11.97
N LEU A 387 -16.71 12.59 -11.98
CA LEU A 387 -17.67 13.26 -11.10
C LEU A 387 -19.01 13.41 -11.79
N SER A 388 -20.03 12.76 -11.26
CA SER A 388 -21.44 12.96 -11.62
C SER A 388 -22.16 13.75 -10.55
N VAL A 389 -23.24 14.42 -10.93
CA VAL A 389 -24.16 15.06 -9.99
C VAL A 389 -25.43 14.24 -9.93
N LEU A 390 -25.84 13.83 -8.74
CA LEU A 390 -27.08 13.09 -8.52
C LEU A 390 -28.09 14.01 -7.83
N GLU A 391 -29.24 14.22 -8.45
CA GLU A 391 -30.37 14.95 -7.84
C GLU A 391 -31.25 13.98 -7.06
N LEU A 392 -31.45 14.26 -5.78
CA LEU A 392 -31.99 13.29 -4.82
C LEU A 392 -33.50 13.06 -4.94
N THR A 393 -34.26 14.03 -5.45
CA THR A 393 -35.71 13.94 -5.57
C THR A 393 -36.11 13.03 -6.73
N SER A 394 -35.61 13.35 -7.92
CA SER A 394 -35.83 12.62 -9.17
C SER A 394 -34.98 11.35 -9.27
N GLY A 395 -33.80 11.33 -8.63
CA GLY A 395 -32.79 10.29 -8.84
C GLY A 395 -32.05 10.41 -10.17
N GLN A 396 -32.22 11.54 -10.86
CA GLN A 396 -31.52 11.80 -12.11
C GLN A 396 -30.02 11.97 -11.84
N VAL A 397 -29.23 11.23 -12.60
CA VAL A 397 -27.77 11.34 -12.60
C VAL A 397 -27.35 12.13 -13.83
N ASP A 398 -26.67 13.25 -13.60
CA ASP A 398 -26.07 14.07 -14.64
C ASP A 398 -24.80 13.41 -15.21
N ARG A 399 -24.39 13.86 -16.40
CA ARG A 399 -23.23 13.34 -17.13
C ARG A 399 -21.96 13.46 -16.29
N ALA A 400 -21.17 12.38 -16.32
CA ALA A 400 -19.91 12.30 -15.59
C ALA A 400 -18.84 13.22 -16.20
N ARG A 401 -18.07 13.90 -15.34
CA ARG A 401 -17.02 14.85 -15.70
C ARG A 401 -15.65 14.36 -15.27
N PHE A 402 -14.61 14.65 -16.03
CA PHE A 402 -13.25 14.21 -15.72
C PHE A 402 -12.52 15.21 -14.81
N VAL A 403 -12.08 14.75 -13.65
CA VAL A 403 -11.34 15.57 -12.67
C VAL A 403 -9.89 15.74 -13.13
N GLY A 404 -9.46 17.00 -13.31
CA GLY A 404 -8.14 17.33 -13.83
C GLY A 404 -7.97 17.11 -15.34
N GLY A 405 -9.03 16.72 -16.06
CA GLY A 405 -8.96 16.32 -17.47
C GLY A 405 -8.86 14.81 -17.64
N ILE A 406 -8.55 14.37 -18.86
CA ILE A 406 -8.56 12.94 -19.20
C ILE A 406 -7.17 12.34 -19.07
N ARG A 407 -7.07 11.23 -18.34
CA ARG A 407 -5.87 10.41 -18.26
C ARG A 407 -5.70 9.63 -19.57
N PRO A 408 -4.51 9.71 -20.19
CA PRO A 408 -4.13 8.79 -21.26
C PRO A 408 -4.14 7.32 -20.79
N PRO A 409 -4.29 6.37 -21.72
CA PRO A 409 -4.07 4.95 -21.45
C PRO A 409 -2.73 4.71 -20.73
N ILE A 410 -2.71 3.82 -19.73
CA ILE A 410 -1.53 3.60 -18.87
C ILE A 410 -0.28 3.18 -19.65
N ASP A 411 -0.47 2.44 -20.74
CA ASP A 411 0.60 2.01 -21.65
C ASP A 411 1.33 3.20 -22.30
N LEU A 412 0.67 4.36 -22.43
CA LEU A 412 1.26 5.57 -22.99
C LEU A 412 2.09 6.34 -21.97
N ALA A 413 1.65 6.33 -20.70
CA ALA A 413 2.36 7.02 -19.62
C ALA A 413 3.77 6.48 -19.42
N TYR A 414 3.97 5.17 -19.58
CA TYR A 414 5.27 4.53 -19.45
C TYR A 414 6.28 5.00 -20.52
N LEU A 415 5.82 5.23 -21.75
CA LEU A 415 6.68 5.65 -22.85
C LEU A 415 7.00 7.14 -22.83
N LEU A 416 5.98 7.98 -22.58
CA LEU A 416 6.12 9.43 -22.67
C LEU A 416 6.90 10.07 -21.51
N GLY A 417 7.02 9.39 -20.36
CA GLY A 417 7.80 9.89 -19.23
C GLY A 417 7.25 11.22 -18.67
N PRO A 418 8.11 12.17 -18.25
CA PRO A 418 7.69 13.41 -17.59
C PRO A 418 7.13 14.47 -18.56
N ASP A 419 7.42 14.40 -19.87
CA ASP A 419 6.92 15.33 -20.90
C ASP A 419 5.45 15.06 -21.28
N TYR A 420 4.72 14.47 -20.35
CA TYR A 420 3.38 13.96 -20.50
C TYR A 420 2.33 15.07 -20.49
N PRO A 421 1.42 15.12 -21.48
CA PRO A 421 0.32 16.08 -21.45
C PRO A 421 -0.62 15.78 -20.27
N ARG A 422 -0.86 16.79 -19.43
CA ARG A 422 -1.80 16.68 -18.28
C ARG A 422 -3.26 16.50 -18.71
N ASP A 423 -3.63 16.93 -19.92
CA ASP A 423 -4.96 16.75 -20.49
C ASP A 423 -4.90 16.13 -21.89
N TRP A 424 -5.46 14.92 -22.02
CA TRP A 424 -5.53 14.19 -23.29
C TRP A 424 -6.51 14.82 -24.30
N LEU A 425 -7.51 15.59 -23.85
CA LEU A 425 -8.50 16.20 -24.75
C LEU A 425 -7.91 17.24 -25.69
N THR A 426 -6.85 17.92 -25.25
CA THR A 426 -6.17 18.96 -26.03
C THR A 426 -4.99 18.43 -26.83
N PHE A 427 -4.71 17.13 -26.75
CA PHE A 427 -3.51 16.56 -27.35
C PHE A 427 -3.72 16.22 -28.82
N ASP A 428 -2.95 16.87 -29.69
CA ASP A 428 -2.95 16.58 -31.12
C ASP A 428 -2.25 15.24 -31.39
N ALA A 429 -2.89 14.40 -32.19
CA ALA A 429 -2.42 13.06 -32.42
C ALA A 429 -1.29 12.95 -33.46
N GLU A 430 -1.16 13.94 -34.36
CA GLU A 430 0.03 14.04 -35.22
C GLU A 430 1.25 14.42 -34.37
N THR A 431 1.06 15.39 -33.47
CA THR A 431 2.05 15.74 -32.44
C THR A 431 2.41 14.52 -31.57
N PHE A 432 1.45 13.67 -31.20
CA PHE A 432 1.72 12.45 -30.43
C PHE A 432 2.64 11.46 -31.14
N GLU A 433 2.39 11.15 -32.42
CA GLU A 433 3.22 10.19 -33.16
C GLU A 433 4.67 10.68 -33.26
N GLU A 434 4.86 11.99 -33.44
CA GLU A 434 6.18 12.59 -33.50
C GLU A 434 6.88 12.55 -32.13
N VAL A 435 6.19 12.89 -31.03
CA VAL A 435 6.73 12.78 -29.67
C VAL A 435 7.07 11.32 -29.34
N LEU A 436 6.19 10.38 -29.66
CA LEU A 436 6.43 8.95 -29.44
C LEU A 436 7.67 8.48 -30.21
N ARG A 437 7.81 8.86 -31.48
CA ARG A 437 8.98 8.53 -32.31
C ARG A 437 10.26 9.09 -31.71
N GLN A 438 10.28 10.36 -31.33
CA GLN A 438 11.43 11.00 -30.68
C GLN A 438 11.83 10.26 -29.39
N ARG A 439 10.83 9.86 -28.61
CA ARG A 439 11.06 9.16 -27.34
C ARG A 439 11.54 7.72 -27.52
N GLU A 440 11.03 7.00 -28.52
CA GLU A 440 11.58 5.69 -28.93
C GLU A 440 13.07 5.81 -29.29
N GLU A 441 13.45 6.85 -30.03
CA GLU A 441 14.84 7.13 -30.42
C GLU A 441 15.74 7.50 -29.23
N GLU A 442 15.23 8.26 -28.27
CA GLU A 442 15.94 8.57 -27.01
C GLU A 442 16.16 7.32 -26.16
N LEU A 443 15.11 6.55 -25.87
CA LEU A 443 15.22 5.34 -25.06
C LEU A 443 16.17 4.32 -25.69
N LEU A 444 16.18 4.22 -27.02
CA LEU A 444 17.12 3.39 -27.75
C LEU A 444 18.56 3.87 -27.57
N ARG A 445 18.82 5.19 -27.66
CA ARG A 445 20.15 5.77 -27.43
C ARG A 445 20.62 5.53 -26.00
N ASP A 446 19.75 5.71 -25.01
CA ASP A 446 20.08 5.51 -23.60
C ASP A 446 20.40 4.03 -23.29
N HIS A 447 19.54 3.11 -23.74
CA HIS A 447 19.83 1.68 -23.60
C HIS A 447 21.08 1.27 -24.39
N GLU A 448 21.32 1.82 -25.57
CA GLU A 448 22.54 1.53 -26.33
C GLU A 448 23.80 1.95 -25.56
N SER A 449 23.77 3.11 -24.92
CA SER A 449 24.84 3.57 -24.03
C SER A 449 25.08 2.59 -22.87
N GLN A 450 24.02 2.14 -22.20
CA GLN A 450 24.09 1.19 -21.09
C GLN A 450 24.50 -0.23 -21.52
N ILE A 451 24.07 -0.70 -22.68
CA ILE A 451 24.40 -2.03 -23.19
C ILE A 451 25.85 -2.06 -23.67
N ARG A 452 26.38 -0.97 -24.22
CA ARG A 452 27.79 -0.89 -24.66
C ARG A 452 28.79 -1.05 -23.51
N SER A 453 28.39 -0.85 -22.25
CA SER A 453 29.24 -1.17 -21.09
C SER A 453 29.20 -2.65 -20.66
N GLN A 454 28.38 -3.48 -21.32
CA GLN A 454 28.28 -4.93 -21.08
C GLN A 454 29.33 -5.71 -21.88
N PRO A 455 29.61 -6.99 -21.54
CA PRO A 455 30.54 -7.82 -22.30
C PRO A 455 30.17 -7.95 -23.78
N ALA A 456 31.16 -7.83 -24.67
CA ALA A 456 30.95 -7.78 -26.13
C ALA A 456 30.10 -8.95 -26.69
N ALA A 457 30.21 -10.14 -26.09
CA ALA A 457 29.44 -11.32 -26.48
C ALA A 457 27.92 -11.20 -26.22
N GLN A 458 27.49 -10.29 -25.35
CA GLN A 458 26.08 -10.08 -24.98
C GLN A 458 25.47 -8.83 -25.63
N VAL A 459 26.30 -7.87 -26.05
CA VAL A 459 25.88 -6.58 -26.60
C VAL A 459 24.88 -6.74 -27.74
N GLU A 460 25.14 -7.63 -28.71
CA GLU A 460 24.26 -7.81 -29.87
C GLU A 460 22.88 -8.37 -29.48
N SER A 461 22.84 -9.37 -28.58
CA SER A 461 21.57 -9.94 -28.10
C SER A 461 20.76 -8.92 -27.32
N LEU A 462 21.40 -8.24 -26.37
CA LEU A 462 20.76 -7.22 -25.54
C LEU A 462 20.25 -6.04 -26.38
N MET A 463 21.00 -5.62 -27.40
CA MET A 463 20.56 -4.57 -28.33
C MET A 463 19.35 -5.00 -29.15
N LYS A 464 19.33 -6.25 -29.62
CA LYS A 464 18.19 -6.81 -30.37
C LYS A 464 16.94 -6.90 -29.49
N GLU A 465 17.07 -7.37 -28.26
CA GLU A 465 15.99 -7.44 -27.27
C GLU A 465 15.47 -6.06 -26.90
N SER A 466 16.36 -5.10 -26.63
CA SER A 466 16.01 -3.72 -26.31
C SER A 466 15.21 -3.05 -27.45
N ARG A 467 15.66 -3.22 -28.70
CA ARG A 467 14.94 -2.75 -29.91
C ARG A 467 13.57 -3.40 -30.06
N ALA A 468 13.50 -4.72 -29.89
CA ALA A 468 12.24 -5.44 -29.96
C ALA A 468 11.24 -4.97 -28.89
N ARG A 469 11.72 -4.76 -27.65
CA ARG A 469 10.92 -4.28 -26.52
C ARG A 469 10.42 -2.85 -26.73
N ILE A 470 11.29 -1.92 -27.10
CA ILE A 470 10.91 -0.52 -27.35
C ILE A 470 9.92 -0.44 -28.54
N GLY A 471 10.20 -1.13 -29.65
CA GLY A 471 9.31 -1.14 -30.79
C GLY A 471 7.96 -1.84 -30.52
N ALA A 472 7.91 -2.86 -29.65
CA ALA A 472 6.65 -3.45 -29.20
C ALA A 472 5.84 -2.47 -28.36
N ALA A 473 6.49 -1.76 -27.43
CA ALA A 473 5.86 -0.74 -26.61
C ALA A 473 5.28 0.39 -27.50
N GLY A 474 6.03 0.89 -28.49
CA GLY A 474 5.50 1.90 -29.41
C GLY A 474 4.35 1.40 -30.28
N ARG A 475 4.33 0.12 -30.71
CA ARG A 475 3.15 -0.44 -31.38
C ARG A 475 1.93 -0.48 -30.47
N HIS A 476 2.10 -0.91 -29.22
CA HIS A 476 1.01 -0.88 -28.23
C HIS A 476 0.50 0.55 -28.01
N ALA A 477 1.41 1.52 -27.95
CA ALA A 477 1.04 2.92 -27.82
C ALA A 477 0.19 3.44 -28.99
N ARG A 478 0.56 3.11 -30.23
CA ARG A 478 -0.23 3.47 -31.42
C ARG A 478 -1.60 2.79 -31.43
N VAL A 479 -1.69 1.53 -31.00
CA VAL A 479 -2.98 0.84 -30.84
C VAL A 479 -3.84 1.53 -29.79
N ALA A 480 -3.28 1.85 -28.62
CA ALA A 480 -3.98 2.56 -27.56
C ALA A 480 -4.47 3.94 -28.01
N LEU A 481 -3.65 4.70 -28.76
CA LEU A 481 -4.04 5.96 -29.37
C LEU A 481 -5.21 5.78 -30.35
N ALA A 482 -5.15 4.77 -31.22
CA ALA A 482 -6.22 4.46 -32.15
C ALA A 482 -7.52 4.11 -31.42
N GLU A 483 -7.45 3.36 -30.32
CA GLU A 483 -8.61 3.07 -29.46
C GLU A 483 -9.21 4.34 -28.88
N THR A 484 -8.40 5.33 -28.48
CA THR A 484 -8.91 6.60 -27.93
C THR A 484 -9.78 7.40 -28.91
N ARG A 485 -9.69 7.08 -30.22
CA ARG A 485 -10.52 7.68 -31.28
C ARG A 485 -11.82 6.93 -31.54
N SER A 486 -12.03 5.77 -30.91
CA SER A 486 -13.25 5.00 -31.11
C SER A 486 -14.46 5.71 -30.47
N PRO A 487 -15.63 5.72 -31.13
CA PRO A 487 -16.86 6.25 -30.52
C PRO A 487 -17.14 5.56 -29.20
N GLY A 488 -17.46 6.33 -28.15
CA GLY A 488 -17.73 5.77 -26.83
C GLY A 488 -16.50 5.56 -25.93
N TRP A 489 -15.26 5.73 -26.44
CA TRP A 489 -14.06 5.51 -25.62
C TRP A 489 -14.00 6.40 -24.38
N LEU A 490 -14.39 7.68 -24.53
CA LEU A 490 -14.45 8.63 -23.41
C LEU A 490 -15.42 8.13 -22.34
N GLU A 491 -16.58 7.66 -22.76
CA GLU A 491 -17.60 7.14 -21.86
C GLU A 491 -17.16 5.82 -21.22
N GLU A 492 -16.54 4.92 -21.98
CA GLU A 492 -16.33 3.51 -21.64
C GLU A 492 -14.95 3.13 -21.11
N LYS A 493 -13.90 3.91 -21.37
CA LYS A 493 -12.52 3.53 -21.07
C LYS A 493 -11.69 4.64 -20.43
N ALA A 494 -12.03 5.91 -20.67
CA ALA A 494 -11.27 7.02 -20.13
C ALA A 494 -11.33 7.10 -18.59
N PHE A 495 -10.19 7.48 -18.00
CA PHE A 495 -10.04 7.80 -16.58
C PHE A 495 -9.83 9.29 -16.41
N SER A 496 -10.17 9.85 -15.26
CA SER A 496 -9.71 11.19 -14.88
C SER A 496 -8.20 11.19 -14.68
N SER A 497 -7.53 12.27 -15.08
CA SER A 497 -6.08 12.45 -14.89
C SER A 497 -5.70 12.56 -13.42
N GLU A 498 -6.62 13.07 -12.60
CA GLU A 498 -6.48 13.10 -11.15
C GLU A 498 -7.32 12.01 -10.48
N PHE A 499 -6.68 11.31 -9.54
CA PHE A 499 -7.36 10.33 -8.70
C PHE A 499 -7.79 11.01 -7.41
N VAL A 500 -9.10 11.08 -7.18
CA VAL A 500 -9.68 11.78 -6.03
C VAL A 500 -9.88 10.80 -4.88
N VAL A 501 -9.33 11.12 -3.71
CA VAL A 501 -9.41 10.29 -2.50
C VAL A 501 -10.57 10.69 -1.59
N GLN A 502 -10.95 11.97 -1.61
CA GLN A 502 -11.99 12.53 -0.75
C GLN A 502 -12.64 13.75 -1.41
N LEU A 503 -13.94 13.90 -1.21
CA LEU A 503 -14.73 15.09 -1.57
C LEU A 503 -15.38 15.69 -0.32
N ALA A 504 -15.58 17.00 -0.33
CA ALA A 504 -16.37 17.71 0.68
C ALA A 504 -16.94 19.00 0.09
N PHE A 505 -18.03 19.51 0.66
CA PHE A 505 -18.53 20.85 0.37
C PHE A 505 -18.17 21.81 1.51
N ASP A 506 -18.09 23.11 1.21
CA ASP A 506 -18.21 24.12 2.24
C ASP A 506 -19.65 24.19 2.78
N PRO A 507 -19.90 24.78 3.97
CA PRO A 507 -21.26 24.79 4.53
C PRO A 507 -22.30 25.54 3.69
N ALA A 508 -21.85 26.48 2.84
CA ALA A 508 -22.74 27.21 1.94
C ALA A 508 -23.12 26.39 0.68
N GLY A 509 -22.35 25.35 0.35
CA GLY A 509 -22.51 24.58 -0.89
C GLY A 509 -22.01 25.31 -2.13
N GLU A 510 -21.27 26.41 -1.96
CA GLU A 510 -20.74 27.21 -3.05
C GLU A 510 -19.44 26.63 -3.60
N ARG A 511 -18.70 25.87 -2.78
CA ARG A 511 -17.41 25.29 -3.13
C ARG A 511 -17.39 23.78 -2.89
N LEU A 512 -16.91 23.05 -3.90
CA LEU A 512 -16.57 21.64 -3.82
C LEU A 512 -15.06 21.50 -3.65
N PHE A 513 -14.65 20.79 -2.61
CA PHE A 513 -13.26 20.46 -2.32
C PHE A 513 -12.97 19.03 -2.77
N ALA A 514 -11.82 18.83 -3.41
CA ALA A 514 -11.31 17.52 -3.76
C ALA A 514 -9.87 17.36 -3.28
N ALA A 515 -9.62 16.32 -2.48
CA ALA A 515 -8.29 15.84 -2.20
C ALA A 515 -7.91 14.81 -3.26
N THR A 516 -6.77 14.99 -3.91
CA THR A 516 -6.31 14.17 -5.04
C THR A 516 -4.90 13.66 -4.80
N LEU A 517 -4.47 12.70 -5.62
CA LEU A 517 -3.10 12.22 -5.58
C LEU A 517 -2.07 13.29 -5.97
N LEU A 518 -2.49 14.40 -6.59
CA LEU A 518 -1.61 15.50 -6.97
C LEU A 518 -1.71 16.71 -6.04
N GLY A 519 -2.70 16.74 -5.14
CA GLY A 519 -2.90 17.89 -4.26
C GLY A 519 -4.34 18.16 -3.85
N VAL A 520 -4.63 19.42 -3.56
CA VAL A 520 -5.98 19.90 -3.24
C VAL A 520 -6.52 20.72 -4.40
N ARG A 521 -7.82 20.55 -4.70
CA ARG A 521 -8.56 21.32 -5.69
C ARG A 521 -9.80 21.93 -5.04
N VAL A 522 -10.07 23.19 -5.34
CA VAL A 522 -11.28 23.90 -4.93
C VAL A 522 -12.02 24.32 -6.18
N TYR A 523 -13.24 23.82 -6.36
CA TYR A 523 -14.10 24.16 -7.48
C TYR A 523 -15.28 25.01 -7.01
N ARG A 524 -15.68 26.00 -7.81
CA ARG A 524 -16.96 26.67 -7.63
C ARG A 524 -18.06 25.73 -8.09
N TRP A 525 -19.03 25.46 -7.22
CA TRP A 525 -20.05 24.46 -7.49
C TRP A 525 -20.94 24.83 -8.69
N HIS A 526 -21.30 26.11 -8.82
CA HIS A 526 -22.01 26.61 -10.00
C HIS A 526 -21.29 26.29 -11.31
N ASP A 527 -19.96 26.44 -11.35
CA ASP A 527 -19.17 26.20 -12.55
C ASP A 527 -19.08 24.70 -12.87
N VAL A 528 -19.06 23.84 -11.83
CA VAL A 528 -19.15 22.39 -11.99
C VAL A 528 -20.49 22.00 -12.61
N LEU A 529 -21.60 22.56 -12.12
CA LEU A 529 -22.93 22.31 -12.68
C LEU A 529 -23.04 22.76 -14.14
N ALA A 530 -22.46 23.91 -14.48
CA ALA A 530 -22.48 24.45 -15.85
C ALA A 530 -21.56 23.70 -16.84
N ALA A 531 -20.58 22.94 -16.35
CA ALA A 531 -19.59 22.29 -17.21
C ALA A 531 -20.19 21.14 -18.03
N THR A 532 -19.93 21.13 -19.34
CA THR A 532 -20.37 20.09 -20.28
C THR A 532 -19.15 19.28 -20.78
N GLY A 533 -18.64 18.36 -19.96
CA GLY A 533 -17.50 17.50 -20.32
C GLY A 533 -16.46 17.38 -19.22
N ALA A 534 -15.34 18.09 -19.34
CA ALA A 534 -14.32 18.12 -18.29
C ALA A 534 -14.79 18.94 -17.07
N MET A 535 -14.19 18.70 -15.90
CA MET A 535 -14.32 19.61 -14.78
C MET A 535 -13.77 20.99 -15.17
N PRO A 536 -14.36 22.10 -14.69
CA PRO A 536 -13.78 23.42 -14.90
C PRO A 536 -12.40 23.51 -14.22
N PRO A 537 -11.54 24.45 -14.63
CA PRO A 537 -10.32 24.74 -13.88
C PRO A 537 -10.64 25.02 -12.40
N PRO A 538 -9.83 24.53 -11.45
CA PRO A 538 -10.05 24.80 -10.04
C PRO A 538 -9.89 26.31 -9.77
N ALA A 539 -10.75 26.86 -8.92
CA ALA A 539 -10.64 28.24 -8.46
C ALA A 539 -9.40 28.46 -7.58
N LEU A 540 -9.03 27.43 -6.79
CA LEU A 540 -7.77 27.36 -6.05
C LEU A 540 -7.21 25.94 -6.17
N ALA A 541 -5.90 25.82 -6.26
CA ALA A 541 -5.21 24.54 -6.26
C ALA A 541 -3.93 24.61 -5.44
N VAL A 542 -3.61 23.51 -4.77
CA VAL A 542 -2.32 23.29 -4.13
C VAL A 542 -1.77 22.00 -4.68
N ASP A 543 -0.71 22.09 -5.48
CA ASP A 543 0.03 20.92 -5.93
C ASP A 543 1.01 20.47 -4.84
N LEU A 544 1.22 19.16 -4.73
CA LEU A 544 2.23 18.61 -3.83
C LEU A 544 3.59 18.58 -4.51
N GLU A 545 4.60 19.00 -3.76
CA GLU A 545 5.98 18.82 -4.16
C GLU A 545 6.42 17.37 -3.89
N PRO A 546 7.21 16.76 -4.78
CA PRO A 546 7.91 15.52 -4.46
C PRO A 546 8.73 15.72 -3.18
N TRP A 547 8.67 14.75 -2.28
CA TRP A 547 9.49 14.77 -1.07
C TRP A 547 10.48 13.63 -1.10
N PHE A 548 11.61 13.83 -0.43
CA PHE A 548 12.71 12.88 -0.40
C PHE A 548 12.85 12.32 1.01
N GLU A 549 12.88 11.00 1.10
CA GLU A 549 13.17 10.28 2.32
C GLU A 549 14.66 9.94 2.36
N GLU A 550 15.36 10.37 3.41
CA GLU A 550 16.76 9.98 3.64
C GLU A 550 16.81 8.52 4.07
N THR A 551 17.20 7.62 3.17
CA THR A 551 17.48 6.22 3.50
C THR A 551 18.99 5.99 3.65
N PRO A 552 19.44 4.88 4.27
CA PRO A 552 20.86 4.52 4.28
C PRO A 552 21.50 4.45 2.89
N GLU A 553 20.70 4.22 1.85
CA GLU A 553 21.13 4.14 0.45
C GLU A 553 21.16 5.50 -0.27
N GLY A 554 20.62 6.56 0.35
CA GLY A 554 20.51 7.91 -0.18
C GLY A 554 19.06 8.43 -0.18
N PRO A 555 18.84 9.66 -0.65
CA PRO A 555 17.50 10.22 -0.73
C PRO A 555 16.65 9.48 -1.77
N VAL A 556 15.55 8.87 -1.33
CA VAL A 556 14.56 8.22 -2.20
C VAL A 556 13.39 9.17 -2.42
N SER A 557 13.10 9.49 -3.67
CA SER A 557 11.90 10.26 -4.03
C SER A 557 10.65 9.44 -3.72
N ARG A 558 9.74 10.02 -2.94
CA ARG A 558 8.45 9.41 -2.61
C ARG A 558 7.35 10.21 -3.29
N ASN A 559 6.39 9.52 -3.89
CA ASN A 559 5.19 10.15 -4.42
C ASN A 559 4.38 10.72 -3.25
N SER A 560 4.22 12.04 -3.23
CA SER A 560 3.33 12.72 -2.29
C SER A 560 1.90 12.61 -2.80
N PHE A 561 0.96 12.29 -1.92
CA PHE A 561 -0.47 12.42 -2.21
C PHE A 561 -1.24 12.89 -0.99
N VAL A 562 -2.33 13.63 -1.20
CA VAL A 562 -3.27 14.00 -0.13
C VAL A 562 -4.15 12.79 0.14
N ALA A 563 -4.22 12.35 1.39
CA ALA A 563 -5.07 11.24 1.82
C ALA A 563 -6.26 11.69 2.66
N ALA A 564 -6.16 12.85 3.31
CA ALA A 564 -7.17 13.39 4.22
C ALA A 564 -7.36 14.90 4.03
N LEU A 565 -8.60 15.34 4.14
CA LEU A 565 -9.01 16.74 4.03
C LEU A 565 -10.16 17.06 5.00
N THR A 566 -10.10 18.23 5.64
CA THR A 566 -11.17 18.77 6.47
C THR A 566 -11.26 20.29 6.32
N HIS A 567 -12.41 20.87 6.60
CA HIS A 567 -12.67 22.30 6.40
C HIS A 567 -13.02 22.97 7.74
N ASP A 568 -12.35 24.09 8.02
CA ASP A 568 -12.71 25.03 9.07
C ASP A 568 -13.48 26.22 8.44
N PRO A 569 -14.82 26.22 8.48
CA PRO A 569 -15.60 27.28 7.86
C PRO A 569 -15.54 28.60 8.64
N GLU A 570 -15.14 28.59 9.92
CA GLU A 570 -15.01 29.82 10.71
C GLU A 570 -13.79 30.65 10.28
N ARG A 571 -12.75 29.96 9.83
CA ARG A 571 -11.51 30.56 9.33
C ARG A 571 -11.41 30.53 7.81
N ASP A 572 -12.45 30.05 7.13
CA ASP A 572 -12.49 29.79 5.70
C ASP A 572 -11.22 29.05 5.19
N ARG A 573 -10.90 27.92 5.83
CA ARG A 573 -9.60 27.26 5.67
C ARG A 573 -9.74 25.76 5.49
N LEU A 574 -9.06 25.22 4.48
CA LEU A 574 -8.86 23.78 4.33
C LEU A 574 -7.62 23.33 5.09
N LEU A 575 -7.74 22.19 5.77
CA LEU A 575 -6.65 21.45 6.35
C LEU A 575 -6.51 20.13 5.60
N PHE A 576 -5.28 19.74 5.28
CA PHE A 576 -5.04 18.52 4.52
C PHE A 576 -3.71 17.87 4.91
N GLY A 577 -3.62 16.56 4.67
CA GLY A 577 -2.44 15.78 5.00
C GLY A 577 -2.37 14.50 4.17
N GLY A 578 -1.19 13.89 4.14
CA GLY A 578 -0.90 12.80 3.22
C GLY A 578 0.40 12.06 3.53
N GLN A 579 1.03 11.50 2.49
CA GLN A 579 2.26 10.70 2.61
C GLN A 579 3.45 11.44 3.21
N GLU A 580 3.54 12.76 3.01
CA GLU A 580 4.61 13.59 3.60
C GLU A 580 4.53 13.68 5.14
N GLY A 581 3.40 13.27 5.73
CA GLY A 581 3.20 13.29 7.17
C GLY A 581 3.11 14.68 7.79
N LEU A 582 2.82 15.71 7.00
CA LEU A 582 2.57 17.08 7.43
C LEU A 582 1.07 17.39 7.39
N VAL A 583 0.59 18.18 8.36
CA VAL A 583 -0.72 18.83 8.24
C VAL A 583 -0.51 20.21 7.65
N ARG A 584 -0.94 20.40 6.41
CA ARG A 584 -0.93 21.68 5.70
C ARG A 584 -2.26 22.40 5.80
N TYR A 585 -2.26 23.67 5.45
CA TYR A 585 -3.47 24.46 5.26
C TYR A 585 -3.48 25.20 3.92
N LEU A 586 -4.69 25.49 3.45
CA LEU A 586 -5.01 26.42 2.37
C LEU A 586 -6.06 27.40 2.89
N ASP A 587 -5.72 28.68 2.96
CA ASP A 587 -6.64 29.77 3.24
C ASP A 587 -7.46 30.06 1.98
N LEU A 588 -8.78 29.93 2.06
CA LEU A 588 -9.65 29.99 0.88
C LEU A 588 -9.94 31.43 0.44
N ALA A 589 -9.65 32.42 1.29
CA ALA A 589 -9.88 33.82 0.97
C ALA A 589 -8.81 34.37 0.01
N ASP A 590 -7.54 34.00 0.22
CA ASP A 590 -6.39 34.54 -0.52
C ASP A 590 -5.52 33.47 -1.21
N GLY A 591 -5.81 32.18 -1.00
CA GLY A 591 -5.05 31.08 -1.57
C GLY A 591 -3.72 30.80 -0.85
N ARG A 592 -3.45 31.44 0.30
CA ARG A 592 -2.20 31.24 1.05
C ARG A 592 -2.13 29.82 1.60
N THR A 593 -0.96 29.21 1.48
CA THR A 593 -0.68 27.86 1.98
C THR A 593 0.45 27.86 2.99
N GLY A 594 0.50 26.81 3.81
CA GLY A 594 1.58 26.60 4.76
C GLY A 594 1.45 25.28 5.52
N VAL A 595 2.39 25.04 6.43
CA VAL A 595 2.35 23.90 7.35
C VAL A 595 1.75 24.37 8.68
N LEU A 596 0.68 23.70 9.12
CA LEU A 596 0.05 23.95 10.42
C LEU A 596 0.71 23.10 11.51
N VAL A 597 0.97 21.82 11.23
CA VAL A 597 1.54 20.86 12.19
C VAL A 597 2.54 19.95 11.48
N GLU A 598 3.63 19.68 12.17
CA GLU A 598 4.58 18.61 11.85
C GLU A 598 4.53 17.54 12.96
N PRO A 599 3.68 16.51 12.80
CA PRO A 599 3.65 15.36 13.70
C PRO A 599 5.06 14.75 13.90
N PRO A 600 5.42 14.35 15.15
CA PRO A 600 6.70 13.70 15.40
C PRO A 600 6.94 12.50 14.48
N GLY A 601 8.02 12.56 13.71
CA GLY A 601 8.44 11.49 12.82
C GLY A 601 7.78 11.51 11.44
N ARG A 602 6.95 12.52 11.13
CA ARG A 602 6.35 12.73 9.79
C ARG A 602 5.75 11.48 9.16
N LYS A 603 5.07 10.66 9.98
CA LYS A 603 4.37 9.47 9.49
C LYS A 603 3.21 9.86 8.57
N PRO A 604 2.92 9.07 7.51
CA PRO A 604 1.82 9.33 6.60
C PRO A 604 0.50 9.60 7.34
N ILE A 605 -0.17 10.69 6.99
CA ILE A 605 -1.47 11.07 7.57
C ILE A 605 -2.57 10.41 6.74
N GLY A 606 -3.39 9.59 7.39
CA GLY A 606 -4.49 8.85 6.75
C GLY A 606 -5.87 9.44 7.02
N HIS A 607 -6.05 10.23 8.09
CA HIS A 607 -7.33 10.84 8.44
C HIS A 607 -7.14 12.14 9.22
N LEU A 608 -8.03 13.11 8.98
CA LEU A 608 -8.08 14.42 9.63
C LEU A 608 -9.53 14.81 9.88
N ALA A 609 -9.82 15.33 11.06
CA ALA A 609 -11.09 15.99 11.35
C ALA A 609 -10.93 16.96 12.52
N LEU A 610 -11.70 18.05 12.47
CA LEU A 610 -11.86 18.97 13.59
C LEU A 610 -12.93 18.45 14.54
N SER A 611 -12.75 18.69 15.83
CA SER A 611 -13.81 18.57 16.82
C SER A 611 -14.99 19.47 16.42
N ARG A 612 -16.20 19.17 16.88
CA ARG A 612 -17.41 19.91 16.46
C ARG A 612 -17.35 21.39 16.86
N ASP A 613 -16.73 21.69 18.00
CA ASP A 613 -16.46 23.04 18.48
C ASP A 613 -15.21 23.68 17.85
N ARG A 614 -14.50 22.94 16.98
CA ARG A 614 -13.29 23.37 16.25
C ARG A 614 -12.18 23.86 17.18
N THR A 615 -12.10 23.32 18.39
CA THR A 615 -11.00 23.61 19.30
C THR A 615 -9.86 22.60 19.18
N VAL A 616 -10.14 21.39 18.67
CA VAL A 616 -9.18 20.29 18.58
C VAL A 616 -9.10 19.72 17.16
N LEU A 617 -7.90 19.42 16.72
CA LEU A 617 -7.62 18.71 15.47
C LEU A 617 -7.21 17.26 15.78
N GLY A 618 -7.99 16.29 15.30
CA GLY A 618 -7.60 14.89 15.29
C GLY A 618 -6.77 14.55 14.04
N VAL A 619 -5.73 13.73 14.21
CA VAL A 619 -4.83 13.28 13.15
C VAL A 619 -4.56 11.79 13.31
N THR A 620 -4.90 10.97 12.30
CA THR A 620 -4.36 9.60 12.21
C THR A 620 -3.07 9.65 11.45
N SER A 621 -2.00 9.15 12.07
CA SER A 621 -0.75 8.81 11.40
C SER A 621 -0.61 7.30 11.33
N GLY A 622 -0.57 6.74 10.13
CA GLY A 622 -0.48 5.29 9.90
C GLY A 622 0.96 4.76 9.95
N PRO A 623 1.15 3.42 9.99
CA PRO A 623 2.41 2.86 9.54
C PRO A 623 2.72 3.37 8.14
N ASP A 624 4.00 3.60 7.85
CA ASP A 624 4.43 3.74 6.48
C ASP A 624 3.94 2.49 5.70
N ILE A 625 3.33 2.71 4.54
CA ILE A 625 2.91 1.61 3.65
C ILE A 625 4.11 0.77 3.20
N ASN A 626 5.32 1.35 3.27
CA ASN A 626 6.58 0.70 2.95
C ASN A 626 7.26 0.06 4.19
N GLU A 627 6.79 0.35 5.41
CA GLU A 627 7.26 -0.36 6.60
C GLU A 627 6.62 -1.75 6.63
N GLU A 628 7.42 -2.79 6.35
CA GLU A 628 7.00 -4.18 6.47
C GLU A 628 7.54 -4.84 7.76
N GLY A 629 6.84 -5.89 8.21
CA GLY A 629 7.32 -6.75 9.30
C GLY A 629 7.07 -6.21 10.72
N PRO A 630 7.75 -6.76 11.75
CA PRO A 630 7.49 -6.50 13.18
C PRO A 630 7.96 -5.12 13.63
N THR A 631 8.73 -4.44 12.79
CA THR A 631 9.11 -3.03 12.95
C THR A 631 7.96 -2.10 12.57
N ARG A 632 7.00 -2.57 11.75
CA ARG A 632 5.83 -1.80 11.34
C ARG A 632 5.05 -1.33 12.57
N ARG A 633 4.96 -0.03 12.71
CA ARG A 633 4.29 0.58 13.86
C ARG A 633 2.79 0.58 13.67
N ALA A 634 2.04 0.29 14.73
CA ALA A 634 0.60 0.52 14.68
C ALA A 634 0.31 2.01 14.41
N ALA A 635 -0.84 2.26 13.77
CA ALA A 635 -1.32 3.61 13.58
C ALA A 635 -1.49 4.32 14.93
N THR A 636 -1.28 5.62 14.93
CA THR A 636 -1.46 6.50 16.08
C THR A 636 -2.52 7.53 15.77
N ILE A 637 -3.37 7.85 16.75
CA ILE A 637 -4.25 9.01 16.70
C ILE A 637 -3.66 10.08 17.61
N GLN A 638 -3.45 11.27 17.08
CA GLN A 638 -2.98 12.44 17.82
C GLN A 638 -4.09 13.50 17.85
N PHE A 639 -4.30 14.12 19.01
CA PHE A 639 -5.25 15.21 19.19
C PHE A 639 -4.50 16.48 19.53
N TRP A 640 -4.69 17.53 18.75
CA TRP A 640 -3.92 18.78 18.85
C TRP A 640 -4.81 19.95 19.23
N ASP A 641 -4.31 20.87 20.06
CA ASP A 641 -4.98 22.15 20.33
C ASP A 641 -4.94 23.03 19.08
N TYR A 642 -5.98 22.90 18.27
CA TYR A 642 -6.09 23.59 16.99
C TYR A 642 -6.16 25.10 17.17
N SER A 643 -6.80 25.57 18.25
CA SER A 643 -6.84 26.99 18.57
C SER A 643 -5.45 27.55 18.88
N ALA A 644 -4.61 26.82 19.62
CA ALA A 644 -3.23 27.19 19.88
C ALA A 644 -2.36 27.16 18.62
N LEU A 645 -2.54 26.15 17.76
CA LEU A 645 -1.84 26.05 16.48
C LEU A 645 -2.17 27.24 15.58
N CYS A 646 -3.45 27.60 15.43
CA CYS A 646 -3.86 28.74 14.61
C CYS A 646 -3.30 30.08 15.12
N ARG A 647 -3.09 30.24 16.44
CA ARG A 647 -2.49 31.48 17.00
C ARG A 647 -1.01 31.64 16.65
N ARG A 648 -0.34 30.60 16.15
CA ARG A 648 1.08 30.62 15.75
C ARG A 648 1.28 30.94 14.26
N LEU A 649 0.21 30.90 13.46
CA LEU A 649 0.19 31.32 12.06
C LEU A 649 0.01 32.84 11.97
#